data_AF-A0A087NDM7-F1
#
_entry.id   AF-A0A087NDM7-F1
#
_cell.length_a   1.000
_cell.length_b   1.000
_cell.length_c   1.000
_cell.angle_alpha   90.00
_cell.angle_beta   90.00
_cell.angle_gamma   90.00
#
_symmetry.space_group_name_H-M   'P 1'
#
loop_
_entity.id
_entity.type
_entity.pdbx_description
1 polymer ?
#
loop_
_entity_poly.entity_id
_entity_poly.type
_entity_poly.pdbx_seq_one_letter_code
_entity_poly.pdbx_strand_id
1 'polypeptide(L)'
;MKTMQLQKADDGFAILTLDAEGSMNVVNDAFLADMEAVTKQIAEDDSITGVILTSAKASFMAGADLKQLVNGFGTLTASQAYAFSKRATDMHRAIEQSGKPWVAAINGLALGGGFELTLACHRRILVDDAKVQVGLPEVNVGLLPGSGGTVRLGLIAGMKTALDLLLSGRSVGPAEALKLKIVDEVVSADTLIDAAKAWLATAPDPVKPWDVKGWTPPQKKGLTVPEDSTAYMMATGGIAKVGYNQPAPLAILNCVFQGLQLPFDKALTVEGKYFAKLLTDPVARNIIRTTFISKQAAEKGARRPEGFEKFAAKKVGVLGAGMMGAGIAYVSANAGIEVILIDRDTATAQKGKDYAARVLGKLIEKGKTTQDKADAVLARITPTDDFALLDGCDLVVEAVFEDTGIKAETTRKAEAVLPDHAVFASNTSTLPISQLAQASQRPDQFIGLHFFSPVERMGLVEVIMGKQTSKATLAKGLDYIAQLRKTPIVVNDSRGFYTSRVFQMLIHEGAAMLAEGVPPAVIENAAKAVGMPVGPLALLDELTLDLPLKIVDQAIAEEGDAYTPPAGVAVMRRMKDEIGRSSRKAGGAFYDYPEGGKKHLWKGLADHFPTKADWDIEELKQRYLYAQAMETARCLEENVLETPQDADLGAIYGWGFPAWTGGTISYIDTIGIKTFVQESDRLAQLYGPRFLPSAWLRDKAARGEDFYTPASETTVKEPVPA
;
A
#
# COMPACT_ATOMS: atom_id res chain seq x y z
N MET A 1 18.98 13.31 28.75
CA MET A 1 18.64 12.29 27.73
C MET A 1 18.15 13.03 26.49
N LYS A 2 18.34 12.47 25.30
CA LYS A 2 18.02 13.15 24.03
C LYS A 2 16.57 12.96 23.59
N THR A 3 15.94 11.88 24.02
CA THR A 3 14.63 11.43 23.54
C THR A 3 13.56 11.37 24.61
N MET A 4 13.90 11.69 25.86
CA MET A 4 13.00 11.63 27.01
C MET A 4 13.47 12.49 28.17
N GLN A 5 12.56 12.76 29.10
CA GLN A 5 12.79 13.52 30.32
C GLN A 5 12.25 12.74 31.52
N LEU A 6 13.04 12.64 32.59
CA LEU A 6 12.64 12.01 33.85
C LEU A 6 12.39 13.09 34.90
N GLN A 7 11.16 13.18 35.40
CA GLN A 7 10.79 14.09 36.47
C GLN A 7 10.40 13.28 37.72
N LYS A 8 11.03 13.57 38.85
CA LYS A 8 10.64 13.01 40.15
C LYS A 8 9.59 13.91 40.79
N ALA A 9 8.52 13.32 41.28
CA ALA A 9 7.50 14.01 42.06
C ALA A 9 7.66 13.71 43.56
N ASP A 10 7.14 14.60 44.40
CA ASP A 10 7.25 14.51 45.86
C ASP A 10 6.48 13.31 46.46
N ASP A 11 5.58 12.71 45.67
CA ASP A 11 4.80 11.51 46.02
C ASP A 11 5.59 10.20 45.88
N GLY A 12 6.87 10.28 45.50
CA GLY A 12 7.74 9.11 45.28
C GLY A 12 7.56 8.47 43.90
N PHE A 13 6.67 8.99 43.06
CA PHE A 13 6.52 8.53 41.69
C PHE A 13 7.40 9.35 40.74
N ALA A 14 7.95 8.68 39.72
CA ALA A 14 8.65 9.34 38.64
C ALA A 14 7.79 9.37 37.38
N ILE A 15 7.79 10.48 36.66
CA ILE A 15 7.17 10.62 35.34
C ILE A 15 8.30 10.59 34.30
N LEU A 16 8.30 9.56 33.46
CA LEU A 16 9.17 9.45 32.29
C LEU A 16 8.39 9.90 31.06
N THR A 17 8.73 11.06 30.52
CA THR A 17 8.06 11.65 29.36
C THR A 17 8.90 11.46 28.10
N LEU A 18 8.36 10.74 27.12
CA LEU A 18 8.92 10.61 25.79
C LEU A 18 8.80 11.93 25.02
N ASP A 19 9.92 12.46 24.56
CA ASP A 19 9.98 13.74 23.85
C ASP A 19 11.21 13.80 22.94
N ALA A 20 11.21 12.98 21.89
CA ALA A 20 12.27 13.00 20.88
C ALA A 20 12.20 14.25 19.99
N GLU A 21 13.34 14.62 19.41
CA GLU A 21 13.38 15.61 18.33
C GLU A 21 12.55 15.14 17.13
N GLY A 22 11.82 16.05 16.49
CA GLY A 22 10.91 15.75 15.38
C GLY A 22 9.43 15.65 15.80
N SER A 23 8.60 15.20 14.86
CA SER A 23 7.13 15.22 15.02
C SER A 23 6.57 14.00 15.77
N MET A 24 7.35 12.92 15.90
CA MET A 24 6.90 11.64 16.49
C MET A 24 8.02 11.00 17.30
N ASN A 25 7.65 10.29 18.37
CA ASN A 25 8.57 9.37 19.04
C ASN A 25 8.68 8.07 18.24
N VAL A 26 9.89 7.55 18.08
CA VAL A 26 10.20 6.30 17.37
C VAL A 26 11.28 5.51 18.09
N VAL A 27 11.29 4.19 17.91
CA VAL A 27 12.38 3.32 18.38
C VAL A 27 13.54 3.41 17.39
N ASN A 28 14.63 4.02 17.85
CA ASN A 28 15.93 4.11 17.16
C ASN A 28 17.07 3.91 18.18
N ASP A 29 18.32 3.96 17.73
CA ASP A 29 19.47 3.72 18.62
C ASP A 29 19.59 4.74 19.76
N ALA A 30 19.21 6.00 19.52
CA ALA A 30 19.25 7.04 20.55
C ALA A 30 18.20 6.79 21.64
N PHE A 31 16.99 6.40 21.24
CA PHE A 31 15.92 6.01 22.16
C PHE A 31 16.33 4.79 23.00
N LEU A 32 16.89 3.75 22.37
CA LEU A 32 17.36 2.56 23.10
C LEU A 32 18.45 2.91 24.12
N ALA A 33 19.41 3.76 23.74
CA ALA A 33 20.48 4.19 24.65
C ALA A 33 19.95 5.01 25.85
N ASP A 34 19.01 5.94 25.60
CA ASP A 34 18.37 6.70 26.68
C ASP A 34 17.55 5.78 27.61
N MET A 35 16.80 4.81 27.06
CA MET A 35 16.05 3.83 27.85
C MET A 35 16.95 2.93 28.71
N GLU A 36 18.08 2.47 28.16
CA GLU A 36 19.07 1.69 28.90
C GLU A 36 19.62 2.48 30.10
N ALA A 37 19.93 3.77 29.89
CA ALA A 37 20.42 4.64 30.96
C ALA A 37 19.34 4.92 32.02
N VAL A 38 18.11 5.25 31.60
CA VAL A 38 17.04 5.66 32.52
C VAL A 38 16.50 4.49 33.34
N THR A 39 16.37 3.30 32.75
CA THR A 39 15.87 2.12 33.46
C THR A 39 16.84 1.70 34.55
N LYS A 40 18.16 1.79 34.29
CA LYS A 40 19.20 1.61 35.30
C LYS A 40 19.09 2.66 36.41
N GLN A 41 19.01 3.94 36.05
CA GLN A 41 18.88 5.03 37.02
C GLN A 41 17.64 4.84 37.93
N ILE A 42 16.51 4.44 37.36
CA ILE A 42 15.26 4.19 38.10
C ILE A 42 15.39 3.00 39.05
N ALA A 43 16.01 1.90 38.60
CA ALA A 43 16.17 0.70 39.42
C ALA A 43 17.10 0.93 40.62
N GLU A 44 18.09 1.83 40.49
CA GLU A 44 19.07 2.15 41.54
C GLU A 44 18.59 3.27 42.51
N ASP A 45 17.52 4.00 42.19
CA ASP A 45 17.02 5.11 43.01
C ASP A 45 15.85 4.66 43.92
N ASP A 46 16.16 4.42 45.20
CA ASP A 46 15.17 4.01 46.20
C ASP A 46 14.09 5.07 46.49
N SER A 47 14.32 6.34 46.13
CA SER A 47 13.29 7.38 46.26
C SER A 47 12.15 7.21 45.26
N ILE A 48 12.37 6.44 44.19
CA ILE A 48 11.35 6.10 43.20
C ILE A 48 10.64 4.82 43.64
N THR A 49 9.34 4.91 43.87
CA THR A 49 8.48 3.79 44.28
C THR A 49 7.56 3.30 43.16
N GLY A 50 7.45 4.06 42.06
CA GLY A 50 6.68 3.73 40.87
C GLY A 50 6.96 4.69 39.72
N VAL A 51 6.64 4.27 38.49
CA VAL A 51 6.93 5.05 37.27
C VAL A 51 5.70 5.21 36.39
N ILE A 52 5.48 6.43 35.90
CA ILE A 52 4.48 6.76 34.89
C ILE A 52 5.22 7.07 33.58
N LEU A 53 5.01 6.25 32.56
CA LEU A 53 5.55 6.46 31.22
C LEU A 53 4.49 7.14 30.34
N THR A 54 4.80 8.32 29.80
CA THR A 54 3.88 9.09 28.94
C THR A 54 4.63 9.80 27.80
N SER A 55 3.96 10.59 26.97
CA SER A 55 4.55 11.33 25.85
C SER A 55 4.17 12.80 25.86
N ALA A 56 5.11 13.66 25.48
CA ALA A 56 4.88 15.09 25.24
C ALA A 56 4.31 15.39 23.83
N LYS A 57 4.26 14.38 22.94
CA LYS A 57 3.73 14.51 21.57
C LYS A 57 2.24 14.10 21.52
N ALA A 58 1.55 14.47 20.44
CA ALA A 58 0.16 14.06 20.20
C ALA A 58 -0.01 12.53 20.07
N SER A 59 1.03 11.84 19.59
CA SER A 59 1.13 10.37 19.66
C SER A 59 1.93 9.95 20.89
N PHE A 60 1.68 8.75 21.39
CA PHE A 60 2.57 8.12 22.35
C PHE A 60 3.89 7.73 21.66
N MET A 61 3.83 6.82 20.68
CA MET A 61 4.97 6.40 19.86
C MET A 61 4.50 5.68 18.59
N ALA A 62 5.10 5.99 17.44
CA ALA A 62 4.68 5.45 16.14
C ALA A 62 5.21 4.05 15.82
N GLY A 63 6.23 3.57 16.54
CA GLY A 63 6.89 2.29 16.31
C GLY A 63 8.38 2.46 15.99
N ALA A 64 8.96 1.50 15.27
CA ALA A 64 10.36 1.53 14.86
C ALA A 64 10.63 2.54 13.75
N ASP A 65 11.85 3.09 13.72
CA ASP A 65 12.32 3.90 12.60
C ASP A 65 12.55 3.01 11.36
N LEU A 66 11.54 2.93 10.50
CA LEU A 66 11.58 2.12 9.29
C LEU A 66 12.65 2.59 8.28
N LYS A 67 13.04 3.87 8.30
CA LYS A 67 14.13 4.36 7.43
C LYS A 67 15.47 3.84 7.93
N GLN A 68 15.69 3.85 9.24
CA GLN A 68 16.87 3.24 9.84
C GLN A 68 16.96 1.76 9.49
N LEU A 69 15.85 1.02 9.60
CA LEU A 69 15.81 -0.39 9.21
C LEU A 69 16.17 -0.56 7.74
N VAL A 70 15.50 0.17 6.82
CA VAL A 70 15.77 0.12 5.36
C VAL A 70 17.23 0.35 5.02
N ASN A 71 17.87 1.33 5.64
CA ASN A 71 19.28 1.65 5.41
C ASN A 71 20.23 0.52 5.82
N GLY A 72 19.84 -0.35 6.75
CA GLY A 72 20.62 -1.51 7.17
C GLY A 72 20.40 -2.76 6.30
N PHE A 73 19.34 -2.85 5.50
CA PHE A 73 19.09 -4.05 4.70
C PHE A 73 20.20 -4.29 3.66
N GLY A 74 20.45 -5.56 3.37
CA GLY A 74 21.51 -6.00 2.46
C GLY A 74 22.92 -5.99 3.07
N THR A 75 23.12 -5.28 4.19
CA THR A 75 24.40 -5.25 4.92
C THR A 75 24.33 -5.94 6.28
N LEU A 76 23.13 -6.02 6.88
CA LEU A 76 22.91 -6.70 8.16
C LEU A 76 23.03 -8.22 8.02
N THR A 77 23.90 -8.80 8.84
CA THR A 77 23.91 -10.25 9.10
C THR A 77 22.76 -10.64 10.02
N ALA A 78 22.34 -11.92 9.97
CA ALA A 78 21.32 -12.44 10.87
C ALA A 78 21.68 -12.26 12.35
N SER A 79 22.97 -12.34 12.70
CA SER A 79 23.46 -12.10 14.07
C SER A 79 23.31 -10.65 14.50
N GLN A 80 23.59 -9.68 13.61
CA GLN A 80 23.38 -8.25 13.89
C GLN A 80 21.89 -7.91 14.00
N ALA A 81 21.06 -8.45 13.11
CA ALA A 81 19.61 -8.29 13.17
C ALA A 81 19.02 -8.87 14.47
N TYR A 82 19.50 -10.04 14.92
CA TYR A 82 19.14 -10.61 16.22
C TYR A 82 19.61 -9.73 17.38
N ALA A 83 20.84 -9.21 17.33
CA ALA A 83 21.37 -8.35 18.37
C ALA A 83 20.54 -7.05 18.53
N PHE A 84 20.05 -6.48 17.43
CA PHE A 84 19.14 -5.33 17.46
C PHE A 84 17.83 -5.66 18.18
N SER A 85 17.15 -6.74 17.79
CA SER A 85 15.93 -7.22 18.47
C SER A 85 16.19 -7.53 19.95
N LYS A 86 17.31 -8.19 20.25
CA LYS A 86 17.70 -8.52 21.62
C LYS A 86 17.89 -7.26 22.47
N ARG A 87 18.54 -6.23 21.94
CA ARG A 87 18.75 -4.96 22.65
C ARG A 87 17.42 -4.31 23.05
N ALA A 88 16.46 -4.23 22.13
CA ALA A 88 15.12 -3.73 22.42
C ALA A 88 14.36 -4.62 23.42
N THR A 89 14.53 -5.94 23.31
CA THR A 89 13.95 -6.91 24.26
C THR A 89 14.51 -6.74 25.67
N ASP A 90 15.84 -6.58 25.80
CA ASP A 90 16.52 -6.40 27.08
C ASP A 90 16.08 -5.10 27.76
N MET A 91 15.86 -4.03 26.98
CA MET A 91 15.27 -2.77 27.46
C MET A 91 13.87 -3.00 28.06
N HIS A 92 13.01 -3.76 27.39
CA HIS A 92 11.71 -4.13 27.96
C HIS A 92 11.84 -5.01 29.21
N ARG A 93 12.78 -5.96 29.25
CA ARG A 93 13.04 -6.75 30.47
C ARG A 93 13.53 -5.90 31.63
N ALA A 94 14.34 -4.87 31.38
CA ALA A 94 14.79 -3.94 32.42
C ALA A 94 13.62 -3.19 33.08
N ILE A 95 12.58 -2.83 32.32
CA ILE A 95 11.33 -2.27 32.87
C ILE A 95 10.64 -3.30 33.78
N GLU A 96 10.45 -4.52 33.26
CA GLU A 96 9.72 -5.59 33.93
C GLU A 96 10.38 -6.10 35.21
N GLN A 97 11.71 -6.05 35.25
CA GLN A 97 12.54 -6.55 36.35
C GLN A 97 13.14 -5.42 37.20
N SER A 98 12.71 -4.17 37.00
CA SER A 98 13.24 -3.00 37.72
C SER A 98 12.98 -3.03 39.24
N GLY A 99 12.10 -3.91 39.72
CA GLY A 99 11.65 -3.93 41.11
C GLY A 99 10.67 -2.81 41.46
N LYS A 100 10.24 -2.02 40.47
CA LYS A 100 9.27 -0.92 40.61
C LYS A 100 8.08 -1.16 39.66
N PRO A 101 6.84 -0.81 40.04
CA PRO A 101 5.69 -0.87 39.14
C PRO A 101 5.72 0.27 38.10
N TRP A 102 5.41 -0.06 36.84
CA TRP A 102 5.34 0.89 35.73
C TRP A 102 3.93 0.98 35.14
N VAL A 103 3.46 2.21 34.90
CA VAL A 103 2.20 2.50 34.20
C VAL A 103 2.48 3.17 32.87
N ALA A 104 1.98 2.60 31.77
CA ALA A 104 1.90 3.29 30.49
C ALA A 104 0.65 4.18 30.48
N ALA A 105 0.85 5.49 30.58
CA ALA A 105 -0.16 6.53 30.39
C ALA A 105 -0.19 6.95 28.91
N ILE A 106 -1.01 6.24 28.13
CA ILE A 106 -1.04 6.29 26.67
C ILE A 106 -1.95 7.45 26.22
N ASN A 107 -1.33 8.61 25.98
CA ASN A 107 -1.99 9.86 25.62
C ASN A 107 -2.36 9.97 24.13
N GLY A 108 -1.98 9.00 23.30
CA GLY A 108 -2.13 9.07 21.85
C GLY A 108 -1.85 7.75 21.15
N LEU A 109 -1.66 7.80 19.83
CA LEU A 109 -1.34 6.63 19.00
C LEU A 109 -0.09 5.89 19.54
N ALA A 110 -0.22 4.57 19.74
CA ALA A 110 0.87 3.69 20.19
C ALA A 110 0.90 2.44 19.30
N LEU A 111 1.82 2.40 18.33
CA LEU A 111 1.90 1.32 17.34
C LEU A 111 3.26 0.62 17.37
N GLY A 112 3.23 -0.67 17.03
CA GLY A 112 4.41 -1.52 16.91
C GLY A 112 5.28 -1.49 18.17
N GLY A 113 6.57 -1.18 18.03
CA GLY A 113 7.48 -1.00 19.17
C GLY A 113 6.98 -0.04 20.26
N GLY A 114 6.17 0.97 19.89
CA GLY A 114 5.50 1.85 20.84
C GLY A 114 4.47 1.12 21.69
N PHE A 115 3.72 0.17 21.12
CA PHE A 115 2.80 -0.67 21.89
C PHE A 115 3.54 -1.78 22.64
N GLU A 116 4.60 -2.37 22.07
CA GLU A 116 5.46 -3.33 22.78
C GLU A 116 5.99 -2.76 24.10
N LEU A 117 6.38 -1.48 24.09
CA LEU A 117 6.79 -0.74 25.29
C LEU A 117 5.68 -0.69 26.35
N THR A 118 4.44 -0.42 25.95
CA THR A 118 3.29 -0.41 26.88
C THR A 118 2.95 -1.81 27.44
N LEU A 119 3.20 -2.87 26.66
CA LEU A 119 3.00 -4.25 27.10
C LEU A 119 4.04 -4.67 28.15
N ALA A 120 5.23 -4.08 28.10
CA ALA A 120 6.26 -4.26 29.12
C ALA A 120 5.87 -3.60 30.46
N CYS A 121 5.09 -2.52 30.47
CA CYS A 121 4.57 -1.91 31.70
C CYS A 121 3.55 -2.79 32.43
N HIS A 122 3.42 -2.65 33.75
CA HIS A 122 2.51 -3.44 34.60
C HIS A 122 1.05 -3.07 34.35
N ARG A 123 0.77 -1.79 34.07
CA ARG A 123 -0.56 -1.25 33.77
C ARG A 123 -0.54 -0.39 32.51
N ARG A 124 -1.63 -0.39 31.75
CA ARG A 124 -1.88 0.40 30.54
C ARG A 124 -3.19 1.18 30.70
N ILE A 125 -3.09 2.50 30.69
CA ILE A 125 -4.25 3.41 30.74
C ILE A 125 -4.24 4.22 29.45
N LEU A 126 -5.35 4.20 28.71
CA LEU A 126 -5.47 4.81 27.38
C LEU A 126 -6.50 5.96 27.41
N VAL A 127 -6.25 7.01 26.64
CA VAL A 127 -7.22 8.10 26.49
C VAL A 127 -8.42 7.70 25.63
N ASP A 128 -9.62 8.16 26.02
CA ASP A 128 -10.87 7.99 25.25
C ASP A 128 -10.97 9.02 24.12
N ASP A 129 -10.21 8.79 23.05
CA ASP A 129 -10.29 9.59 21.82
C ASP A 129 -10.45 8.65 20.61
N ALA A 130 -11.46 8.92 19.78
CA ALA A 130 -11.78 8.13 18.58
C ALA A 130 -10.64 8.10 17.53
N LYS A 131 -9.69 9.04 17.58
CA LYS A 131 -8.51 9.09 16.71
C LYS A 131 -7.35 8.25 17.23
N VAL A 132 -7.39 7.85 18.50
CA VAL A 132 -6.33 7.08 19.13
C VAL A 132 -6.46 5.60 18.77
N GLN A 133 -5.33 4.99 18.44
CA GLN A 133 -5.26 3.59 18.08
C GLN A 133 -4.03 2.94 18.72
N VAL A 134 -4.19 1.68 19.12
CA VAL A 134 -3.10 0.83 19.61
C VAL A 134 -3.03 -0.48 18.82
N GLY A 135 -1.83 -1.05 18.66
CA GLY A 135 -1.67 -2.35 18.00
C GLY A 135 -0.26 -2.62 17.47
N LEU A 136 -0.12 -3.78 16.82
CA LEU A 136 1.14 -4.31 16.30
C LEU A 136 1.03 -4.56 14.78
N PRO A 137 1.23 -3.51 13.95
CA PRO A 137 1.00 -3.58 12.51
C PRO A 137 2.19 -4.11 11.69
N GLU A 138 3.20 -4.72 12.32
CA GLU A 138 4.47 -5.11 11.68
C GLU A 138 4.29 -6.03 10.47
N VAL A 139 3.26 -6.87 10.44
CA VAL A 139 2.97 -7.75 9.30
C VAL A 139 2.74 -6.95 8.01
N ASN A 140 2.18 -5.73 8.11
CA ASN A 140 1.91 -4.87 6.96
C ASN A 140 3.20 -4.37 6.27
N VAL A 141 4.34 -4.46 6.97
CA VAL A 141 5.67 -4.11 6.46
C VAL A 141 6.57 -5.34 6.27
N GLY A 142 5.99 -6.55 6.29
CA GLY A 142 6.73 -7.79 6.10
C GLY A 142 7.55 -8.25 7.32
N LEU A 143 7.28 -7.68 8.50
CA LEU A 143 7.96 -8.00 9.75
C LEU A 143 6.99 -8.63 10.76
N LEU A 144 7.52 -8.91 11.95
CA LEU A 144 6.76 -9.24 13.15
C LEU A 144 7.25 -8.34 14.30
N PRO A 145 6.49 -8.21 15.40
CA PRO A 145 6.95 -7.49 16.60
C PRO A 145 8.28 -8.07 17.10
N GLY A 146 9.30 -7.23 17.21
CA GLY A 146 10.68 -7.68 17.38
C GLY A 146 11.23 -7.56 18.80
N SER A 147 10.42 -7.17 19.79
CA SER A 147 10.89 -6.89 21.15
C SER A 147 9.97 -7.37 22.27
N GLY A 148 9.22 -8.44 21.98
CA GLY A 148 8.42 -9.29 22.83
C GLY A 148 6.92 -9.15 22.62
N GLY A 149 6.47 -8.41 21.61
CA GLY A 149 5.06 -8.16 21.32
C GLY A 149 4.27 -9.42 21.02
N THR A 150 4.84 -10.38 20.28
CA THR A 150 4.13 -11.65 19.99
C THR A 150 3.91 -12.49 21.25
N VAL A 151 4.90 -12.46 22.16
CA VAL A 151 4.87 -13.21 23.41
C VAL A 151 3.94 -12.54 24.43
N ARG A 152 4.15 -11.25 24.72
CA ARG A 152 3.37 -10.50 25.72
C ARG A 152 1.91 -10.42 25.34
N LEU A 153 1.60 -10.11 24.08
CA LEU A 153 0.21 -10.04 23.62
C LEU A 153 -0.49 -11.40 23.74
N GLY A 154 0.21 -12.48 23.39
CA GLY A 154 -0.31 -13.84 23.54
C GLY A 154 -0.58 -14.23 25.00
N LEU A 155 0.26 -13.80 25.94
CA LEU A 155 0.07 -14.05 27.37
C LEU A 155 -1.01 -13.16 28.00
N ILE A 156 -1.15 -11.91 27.54
CA ILE A 156 -2.13 -10.93 28.05
C ILE A 156 -3.54 -11.22 27.52
N ALA A 157 -3.68 -11.39 26.20
CA ALA A 157 -4.98 -11.45 25.53
C ALA A 157 -5.35 -12.84 24.99
N GLY A 158 -4.43 -13.81 25.09
CA GLY A 158 -4.61 -15.17 24.57
C GLY A 158 -4.26 -15.33 23.09
N MET A 159 -4.05 -16.58 22.68
CA MET A 159 -3.60 -16.94 21.33
C MET A 159 -4.55 -16.42 20.25
N LYS A 160 -5.87 -16.61 20.42
CA LYS A 160 -6.88 -16.16 19.46
C LYS A 160 -6.77 -14.65 19.18
N THR A 161 -6.73 -13.83 20.22
CA THR A 161 -6.66 -12.37 20.09
C THR A 161 -5.32 -11.94 19.51
N ALA A 162 -4.22 -12.57 19.95
CA ALA A 162 -2.90 -12.29 19.42
C ALA A 162 -2.82 -12.61 17.92
N LEU A 163 -3.27 -13.78 17.48
CA LEU A 163 -3.25 -14.16 16.06
C LEU A 163 -4.15 -13.23 15.21
N ASP A 164 -5.33 -12.83 15.71
CA ASP A 164 -6.18 -11.85 15.02
C ASP A 164 -5.44 -10.53 14.78
N LEU A 165 -4.89 -9.93 15.84
CA LEU A 165 -4.24 -8.62 15.74
C LEU A 165 -2.91 -8.68 14.97
N LEU A 166 -2.09 -9.70 15.21
CA LEU A 166 -0.76 -9.83 14.61
C LEU A 166 -0.82 -10.20 13.12
N LEU A 167 -1.72 -11.09 12.70
CA LEU A 167 -1.82 -11.51 11.30
C LEU A 167 -2.61 -10.53 10.44
N SER A 168 -3.60 -9.82 11.00
CA SER A 168 -4.30 -8.76 10.28
C SER A 168 -3.53 -7.43 10.27
N GLY A 169 -2.61 -7.24 11.22
CA GLY A 169 -1.90 -5.98 11.42
C GLY A 169 -2.82 -4.81 11.75
N ARG A 170 -4.07 -5.08 12.17
CA ARG A 170 -5.06 -4.03 12.45
C ARG A 170 -4.78 -3.38 13.80
N SER A 171 -5.01 -2.07 13.86
CA SER A 171 -5.00 -1.31 15.12
C SER A 171 -6.43 -1.11 15.63
N VAL A 172 -6.59 -1.03 16.95
CA VAL A 172 -7.89 -0.92 17.61
C VAL A 172 -8.01 0.37 18.39
N GLY A 173 -9.23 0.91 18.44
CA GLY A 173 -9.55 2.11 19.24
C GLY A 173 -9.78 1.78 20.73
N PRO A 174 -9.97 2.79 21.59
CA PRO A 174 -9.95 2.62 23.04
C PRO A 174 -10.96 1.60 23.58
N ALA A 175 -12.22 1.70 23.16
CA ALA A 175 -13.28 0.79 23.61
C ALA A 175 -13.02 -0.68 23.25
N GLU A 176 -12.48 -0.95 22.07
CA GLU A 176 -12.13 -2.30 21.65
C GLU A 176 -10.87 -2.80 22.37
N ALA A 177 -9.86 -1.94 22.56
CA ALA A 177 -8.63 -2.28 23.29
C ALA A 177 -8.93 -2.75 24.73
N LEU A 178 -9.85 -2.06 25.42
CA LEU A 178 -10.32 -2.44 26.75
C LEU A 178 -11.06 -3.78 26.74
N LYS A 179 -11.98 -3.97 25.77
CA LYS A 179 -12.74 -5.22 25.61
C LYS A 179 -11.82 -6.43 25.34
N LEU A 180 -10.76 -6.22 24.55
CA LEU A 180 -9.76 -7.23 24.23
C LEU A 180 -8.75 -7.44 25.38
N LYS A 181 -8.81 -6.63 26.44
CA LYS A 181 -7.88 -6.65 27.60
C LYS A 181 -6.43 -6.42 27.23
N ILE A 182 -6.18 -5.74 26.10
CA ILE A 182 -4.84 -5.31 25.71
C ILE A 182 -4.49 -3.94 26.30
N VAL A 183 -5.49 -3.26 26.84
CA VAL A 183 -5.41 -2.07 27.70
C VAL A 183 -6.27 -2.35 28.93
N ASP A 184 -5.87 -1.83 30.09
CA ASP A 184 -6.55 -2.17 31.35
C ASP A 184 -7.59 -1.13 31.78
N GLU A 185 -7.49 0.10 31.26
CA GLU A 185 -8.37 1.22 31.63
C GLU A 185 -8.42 2.27 30.51
N VAL A 186 -9.58 2.91 30.36
CA VAL A 186 -9.80 4.01 29.41
C VAL A 186 -10.36 5.20 30.16
N VAL A 187 -9.72 6.36 30.01
CA VAL A 187 -10.04 7.60 30.76
C VAL A 187 -10.01 8.83 29.87
N SER A 188 -10.53 9.96 30.34
CA SER A 188 -10.41 11.22 29.62
C SER A 188 -8.96 11.74 29.65
N ALA A 189 -8.58 12.55 28.65
CA ALA A 189 -7.20 13.02 28.52
C ALA A 189 -6.70 13.84 29.73
N ASP A 190 -7.59 14.61 30.37
CA ASP A 190 -7.31 15.44 31.55
C ASP A 190 -7.10 14.63 32.84
N THR A 191 -7.58 13.39 32.90
CA THR A 191 -7.46 12.52 34.09
C THR A 191 -6.41 11.42 33.95
N LEU A 192 -5.72 11.34 32.81
CA LEU A 192 -4.80 10.26 32.47
C LEU A 192 -3.67 10.06 33.51
N ILE A 193 -2.98 11.14 33.89
CA ILE A 193 -1.86 11.08 34.84
C ILE A 193 -2.38 10.78 36.26
N ASP A 194 -3.52 11.36 36.64
CA ASP A 194 -4.13 11.13 37.95
C ASP A 194 -4.57 9.68 38.13
N ALA A 195 -5.15 9.06 37.08
CA ALA A 195 -5.49 7.64 37.08
C ALA A 195 -4.24 6.75 37.26
N ALA A 196 -3.13 7.10 36.60
CA ALA A 196 -1.87 6.38 36.75
C ALA A 196 -1.31 6.51 38.18
N LYS A 197 -1.32 7.72 38.76
CA LYS A 197 -0.93 7.96 40.15
C LYS A 197 -1.80 7.20 41.15
N ALA A 198 -3.12 7.21 40.94
CA ALA A 198 -4.08 6.50 41.79
C ALA A 198 -3.80 4.99 41.83
N TRP A 199 -3.47 4.38 40.68
CA TRP A 199 -3.08 2.98 40.62
C TRP A 199 -1.74 2.70 41.32
N LEU A 200 -0.74 3.55 41.13
CA LEU A 200 0.56 3.40 41.82
C LEU A 200 0.44 3.54 43.34
N ALA A 201 -0.45 4.41 43.82
CA ALA A 201 -0.72 4.61 45.24
C ALA A 201 -1.28 3.37 45.95
N THR A 202 -1.79 2.37 45.22
CA THR A 202 -2.20 1.09 45.80
C THR A 202 -1.03 0.14 46.09
N ALA A 203 0.22 0.58 45.86
CA ALA A 203 1.44 -0.21 46.01
C ALA A 203 1.37 -1.59 45.30
N PRO A 204 1.12 -1.62 43.98
CA PRO A 204 0.97 -2.88 43.24
C PRO A 204 2.28 -3.68 43.24
N ASP A 205 2.16 -5.01 43.18
CA ASP A 205 3.31 -5.90 43.07
C ASP A 205 4.10 -5.59 41.78
N PRO A 206 5.40 -5.26 41.87
CA PRO A 206 6.24 -4.98 40.72
C PRO A 206 6.65 -6.24 39.94
N VAL A 207 6.28 -7.45 40.39
CA VAL A 207 6.63 -8.69 39.68
C VAL A 207 5.60 -9.02 38.61
N LYS A 208 6.06 -9.23 37.37
CA LYS A 208 5.20 -9.66 36.27
C LYS A 208 4.66 -11.08 36.49
N PRO A 209 3.43 -11.40 36.03
CA PRO A 209 2.87 -12.75 36.21
C PRO A 209 3.78 -13.88 35.70
N TRP A 210 4.45 -13.68 34.56
CA TRP A 210 5.36 -14.67 33.98
C TRP A 210 6.70 -14.83 34.70
N ASP A 211 7.03 -13.95 35.64
CA ASP A 211 8.22 -14.03 36.48
C ASP A 211 7.90 -14.63 37.87
N VAL A 212 6.62 -14.83 38.20
CA VAL A 212 6.20 -15.51 39.43
C VAL A 212 6.52 -17.01 39.33
N LYS A 213 7.31 -17.52 40.28
CA LYS A 213 7.73 -18.93 40.31
C LYS A 213 6.51 -19.88 40.30
N GLY A 214 6.48 -20.80 39.33
CA GLY A 214 5.42 -21.79 39.20
C GLY A 214 4.17 -21.29 38.48
N TRP A 215 4.10 -20.00 38.13
CA TRP A 215 3.03 -19.49 37.29
C TRP A 215 3.03 -20.17 35.93
N THR A 216 1.84 -20.40 35.38
CA THR A 216 1.66 -21.02 34.08
C THR A 216 0.47 -20.35 33.39
N PRO A 217 0.65 -19.82 32.17
CA PRO A 217 -0.45 -19.25 31.41
C PRO A 217 -1.44 -20.36 31.02
N PRO A 218 -2.75 -20.09 30.94
CA PRO A 218 -3.71 -21.01 30.34
C PRO A 218 -3.27 -21.50 28.94
N GLN A 219 -2.59 -20.62 28.19
CA GLN A 219 -2.06 -20.84 26.85
C GLN A 219 -0.95 -21.90 26.79
N LYS A 220 -0.34 -22.29 27.91
CA LYS A 220 0.67 -23.37 27.95
C LYS A 220 0.07 -24.73 27.58
N LYS A 221 -1.25 -24.88 27.71
CA LYS A 221 -1.98 -26.06 27.22
C LYS A 221 -2.02 -26.13 25.68
N GLY A 222 -1.66 -25.05 24.99
CA GLY A 222 -1.55 -25.00 23.52
C GLY A 222 -2.80 -25.52 22.82
N LEU A 223 -2.62 -26.34 21.79
CA LEU A 223 -3.72 -26.87 20.97
C LEU A 223 -4.58 -27.93 21.67
N THR A 224 -4.30 -28.27 22.94
CA THR A 224 -5.25 -29.07 23.73
C THR A 224 -6.46 -28.26 24.18
N VAL A 225 -6.39 -26.92 24.09
CA VAL A 225 -7.52 -26.01 24.26
C VAL A 225 -8.28 -25.90 22.92
N PRO A 226 -9.57 -26.27 22.84
CA PRO A 226 -10.33 -26.27 21.58
C PRO A 226 -10.36 -24.91 20.87
N GLU A 227 -10.50 -23.81 21.61
CA GLU A 227 -10.52 -22.46 21.07
C GLU A 227 -9.18 -22.09 20.41
N ASP A 228 -8.06 -22.43 21.05
CA ASP A 228 -6.72 -22.16 20.52
C ASP A 228 -6.42 -23.02 19.29
N SER A 229 -6.81 -24.31 19.33
CA SER A 229 -6.72 -25.22 18.17
C SER A 229 -7.48 -24.68 16.95
N THR A 230 -8.72 -24.24 17.17
CA THR A 230 -9.56 -23.66 16.11
C THR A 230 -8.96 -22.38 15.55
N ALA A 231 -8.51 -21.46 16.42
CA ALA A 231 -7.89 -20.21 16.00
C ALA A 231 -6.61 -20.45 15.17
N TYR A 232 -5.77 -21.39 15.62
CA TYR A 232 -4.55 -21.76 14.92
C TYR A 232 -4.84 -22.38 13.54
N MET A 233 -5.83 -23.30 13.44
CA MET A 233 -6.27 -23.88 12.17
C MET A 233 -6.85 -22.85 11.20
N MET A 234 -7.62 -21.87 11.69
CA MET A 234 -8.14 -20.81 10.83
C MET A 234 -7.01 -19.90 10.32
N ALA A 235 -6.03 -19.58 11.18
CA ALA A 235 -4.87 -18.79 10.81
C ALA A 235 -4.00 -19.50 9.75
N THR A 236 -3.72 -20.80 9.92
CA THR A 236 -2.97 -21.60 8.93
C THR A 236 -3.69 -21.65 7.58
N GLY A 237 -5.00 -21.91 7.58
CA GLY A 237 -5.81 -21.92 6.37
C GLY A 237 -5.87 -20.55 5.68
N GLY A 238 -5.91 -19.47 6.46
CA GLY A 238 -5.87 -18.10 5.94
C GLY A 238 -4.56 -17.79 5.21
N ILE A 239 -3.42 -18.17 5.80
CA ILE A 239 -2.09 -18.01 5.18
C ILE A 239 -2.00 -18.86 3.91
N ALA A 240 -2.38 -20.13 3.97
CA ALA A 240 -2.33 -21.04 2.82
C ALA A 240 -3.18 -20.55 1.64
N LYS A 241 -4.29 -19.86 1.89
CA LYS A 241 -5.17 -19.28 0.87
C LYS A 241 -4.52 -18.11 0.12
N VAL A 242 -3.73 -17.29 0.81
CA VAL A 242 -3.05 -16.12 0.22
C VAL A 242 -1.71 -16.52 -0.40
N GLY A 243 -1.06 -17.56 0.13
CA GLY A 243 0.22 -18.07 -0.33
C GLY A 243 1.38 -17.69 0.59
N TYR A 244 2.60 -18.06 0.19
CA TYR A 244 3.79 -18.02 1.06
C TYR A 244 4.87 -17.03 0.60
N ASN A 245 4.56 -16.15 -0.35
CA ASN A 245 5.52 -15.15 -0.84
C ASN A 245 5.89 -14.09 0.23
N GLN A 246 5.05 -13.94 1.25
CA GLN A 246 5.34 -13.11 2.41
C GLN A 246 5.69 -14.02 3.59
N PRO A 247 6.95 -14.01 4.08
CA PRO A 247 7.37 -14.90 5.16
C PRO A 247 6.83 -14.46 6.54
N ALA A 248 6.43 -13.20 6.70
CA ALA A 248 6.04 -12.63 7.98
C ALA A 248 4.81 -13.31 8.65
N PRO A 249 3.67 -13.53 7.94
CA PRO A 249 2.52 -14.21 8.53
C PRO A 249 2.85 -15.61 9.07
N LEU A 250 3.65 -16.39 8.34
CA LEU A 250 4.07 -17.72 8.78
C LEU A 250 5.04 -17.64 9.97
N ALA A 251 5.94 -16.65 9.99
CA ALA A 251 6.83 -16.42 11.11
C ALA A 251 6.06 -16.00 12.39
N ILE A 252 5.05 -15.12 12.27
CA ILE A 252 4.15 -14.73 13.37
C ILE A 252 3.44 -15.96 13.93
N LEU A 253 2.83 -16.77 13.05
CA LEU A 253 2.12 -17.98 13.46
C LEU A 253 3.03 -18.92 14.27
N ASN A 254 4.24 -19.17 13.77
CA ASN A 254 5.24 -20.01 14.45
C ASN A 254 5.71 -19.40 15.77
N CYS A 255 5.94 -18.09 15.79
CA CYS A 255 6.41 -17.38 16.97
C CYS A 255 5.38 -17.42 18.11
N VAL A 256 4.11 -17.16 17.81
CA VAL A 256 3.02 -17.26 18.80
C VAL A 256 2.89 -18.70 19.30
N PHE A 257 2.89 -19.69 18.42
CA PHE A 257 2.74 -21.10 18.82
C PHE A 257 3.87 -21.61 19.70
N GLN A 258 5.12 -21.37 19.30
CA GLN A 258 6.30 -21.82 20.04
C GLN A 258 6.49 -20.97 21.31
N GLY A 259 6.32 -19.65 21.20
CA GLY A 259 6.52 -18.71 22.29
C GLY A 259 5.59 -18.97 23.47
N LEU A 260 4.33 -19.33 23.22
CA LEU A 260 3.36 -19.64 24.29
C LEU A 260 3.60 -20.99 24.98
N GLN A 261 4.48 -21.84 24.45
CA GLN A 261 4.83 -23.13 25.06
C GLN A 261 6.16 -23.10 25.83
N LEU A 262 6.99 -22.08 25.60
CA LEU A 262 8.32 -21.97 26.18
C LEU A 262 8.31 -21.11 27.45
N PRO A 263 9.33 -21.23 28.33
CA PRO A 263 9.60 -20.23 29.35
C PRO A 263 9.76 -18.83 28.71
N PHE A 264 9.31 -17.78 29.41
CA PHE A 264 9.18 -16.43 28.87
C PHE A 264 10.45 -15.92 28.16
N ASP A 265 11.61 -15.95 28.81
CA ASP A 265 12.87 -15.47 28.20
C ASP A 265 13.32 -16.32 26.98
N LYS A 266 12.96 -17.61 26.95
CA LYS A 266 13.19 -18.47 25.77
C LYS A 266 12.22 -18.13 24.64
N ALA A 267 10.98 -17.77 24.95
CA ALA A 267 10.01 -17.30 23.97
C ALA A 267 10.49 -16.00 23.29
N LEU A 268 11.00 -15.05 24.07
CA LEU A 268 11.61 -13.81 23.53
C LEU A 268 12.80 -14.10 22.60
N THR A 269 13.62 -15.10 22.95
CA THR A 269 14.72 -15.55 22.08
C THR A 269 14.21 -16.13 20.75
N VAL A 270 13.09 -16.84 20.74
CA VAL A 270 12.47 -17.37 19.51
C VAL A 270 11.96 -16.24 18.63
N GLU A 271 11.27 -15.26 19.21
CA GLU A 271 10.80 -14.09 18.48
C GLU A 271 11.94 -13.32 17.83
N GLY A 272 13.01 -13.02 18.57
CA GLY A 272 14.16 -12.31 18.02
C GLY A 272 14.83 -13.04 16.87
N LYS A 273 14.83 -14.37 16.86
CA LYS A 273 15.35 -15.17 15.73
C LYS A 273 14.47 -15.08 14.49
N TYR A 274 13.14 -15.15 14.65
CA TYR A 274 12.23 -14.96 13.53
C TYR A 274 12.27 -13.53 13.01
N PHE A 275 12.33 -12.53 13.90
CA PHE A 275 12.55 -11.13 13.51
C PHE A 275 13.83 -10.97 12.71
N ALA A 276 14.94 -11.52 13.19
CA ALA A 276 16.22 -11.47 12.48
C ALA A 276 16.13 -12.07 11.08
N LYS A 277 15.47 -13.24 10.95
CA LYS A 277 15.23 -13.87 9.64
C LYS A 277 14.50 -12.93 8.70
N LEU A 278 13.39 -12.33 9.14
CA LEU A 278 12.58 -11.41 8.32
C LEU A 278 13.32 -10.12 7.98
N LEU A 279 14.09 -9.56 8.92
CA LEU A 279 14.85 -8.33 8.70
C LEU A 279 16.01 -8.55 7.73
N THR A 280 16.55 -9.77 7.61
CA THR A 280 17.57 -10.10 6.60
C THR A 280 16.99 -10.58 5.27
N ASP A 281 15.67 -10.81 5.20
CA ASP A 281 14.97 -11.20 3.99
C ASP A 281 14.65 -9.96 3.13
N PRO A 282 14.83 -10.02 1.79
CA PRO A 282 14.56 -8.86 0.93
C PRO A 282 13.09 -8.44 0.91
N VAL A 283 12.13 -9.30 1.26
CA VAL A 283 10.69 -9.01 1.18
C VAL A 283 10.30 -7.85 2.09
N ALA A 284 10.79 -7.82 3.34
CA ALA A 284 10.47 -6.72 4.27
C ALA A 284 11.05 -5.39 3.76
N ARG A 285 12.30 -5.38 3.29
CA ARG A 285 12.93 -4.22 2.64
C ARG A 285 12.07 -3.68 1.52
N ASN A 286 11.68 -4.58 0.62
CA ASN A 286 10.94 -4.28 -0.59
C ASN A 286 9.58 -3.64 -0.26
N ILE A 287 8.84 -4.21 0.68
CA ILE A 287 7.57 -3.66 1.13
C ILE A 287 7.78 -2.27 1.75
N ILE A 288 8.71 -2.12 2.71
CA ILE A 288 8.94 -0.85 3.40
C ILE A 288 9.39 0.25 2.41
N ARG A 289 10.33 -0.06 1.51
CA ARG A 289 10.85 0.88 0.51
C ARG A 289 9.72 1.52 -0.29
N THR A 290 8.75 0.72 -0.73
CA THR A 290 7.73 1.20 -1.67
C THR A 290 6.46 1.65 -0.95
N THR A 291 5.86 0.79 -0.13
CA THR A 291 4.54 1.05 0.48
C THR A 291 4.59 2.02 1.64
N PHE A 292 5.78 2.27 2.22
CA PHE A 292 5.98 3.23 3.29
C PHE A 292 6.82 4.42 2.83
N ILE A 293 8.09 4.24 2.46
CA ILE A 293 9.01 5.35 2.19
C ILE A 293 8.63 6.09 0.91
N SER A 294 8.56 5.39 -0.22
CA SER A 294 8.26 6.01 -1.52
C SER A 294 6.84 6.58 -1.55
N LYS A 295 5.87 5.84 -1.02
CA LYS A 295 4.47 6.32 -0.91
C LYS A 295 4.38 7.62 -0.10
N GLN A 296 4.99 7.68 1.09
CA GLN A 296 4.96 8.90 1.89
C GLN A 296 5.67 10.07 1.23
N ALA A 297 6.77 9.82 0.52
CA ALA A 297 7.47 10.86 -0.23
C ALA A 297 6.57 11.42 -1.36
N ALA A 298 5.93 10.55 -2.13
CA ALA A 298 5.00 10.94 -3.18
C ALA A 298 3.81 11.75 -2.61
N GLU A 299 3.17 11.28 -1.53
CA GLU A 299 2.05 11.98 -0.86
C GLU A 299 2.46 13.31 -0.23
N LYS A 300 3.74 13.49 0.12
CA LYS A 300 4.30 14.76 0.61
C LYS A 300 4.76 15.70 -0.52
N GLY A 301 4.56 15.31 -1.77
CA GLY A 301 4.87 16.13 -2.94
C GLY A 301 6.31 16.03 -3.42
N ALA A 302 6.98 14.88 -3.26
CA ALA A 302 8.33 14.67 -3.80
C ALA A 302 8.45 14.95 -5.31
N ARG A 303 7.36 14.77 -6.06
CA ARG A 303 7.28 15.07 -7.50
C ARG A 303 6.74 16.48 -7.81
N ARG A 304 6.38 17.27 -6.80
CA ARG A 304 5.82 18.62 -6.99
C ARG A 304 6.93 19.59 -7.38
N PRO A 305 6.84 20.28 -8.52
CA PRO A 305 7.82 21.29 -8.90
C PRO A 305 7.92 22.42 -7.85
N GLU A 306 9.15 22.85 -7.56
CA GLU A 306 9.43 24.00 -6.72
C GLU A 306 9.12 25.32 -7.45
N GLY A 307 9.02 26.43 -6.70
CA GLY A 307 8.81 27.77 -7.27
C GLY A 307 7.36 28.13 -7.63
N PHE A 308 6.39 27.24 -7.37
CA PHE A 308 4.96 27.49 -7.58
C PHE A 308 4.20 27.56 -6.25
N GLU A 309 3.34 28.57 -6.10
CA GLU A 309 2.44 28.70 -4.95
C GLU A 309 1.56 27.47 -4.76
N LYS A 310 1.20 27.16 -3.51
CA LYS A 310 0.34 26.02 -3.20
C LYS A 310 -1.08 26.29 -3.69
N PHE A 311 -1.58 25.40 -4.54
CA PHE A 311 -2.91 25.49 -5.10
C PHE A 311 -3.92 24.71 -4.25
N ALA A 312 -5.14 25.24 -4.12
CA ALA A 312 -6.27 24.55 -3.51
C ALA A 312 -7.47 24.69 -4.44
N ALA A 313 -8.01 23.57 -4.93
CA ALA A 313 -9.14 23.60 -5.86
C ALA A 313 -10.41 23.85 -5.06
N LYS A 314 -11.18 24.88 -5.43
CA LYS A 314 -12.44 25.21 -4.77
C LYS A 314 -13.63 24.66 -5.54
N LYS A 315 -13.55 24.73 -6.87
CA LYS A 315 -14.60 24.26 -7.78
C LYS A 315 -13.99 23.45 -8.93
N VAL A 316 -14.51 22.25 -9.16
CA VAL A 316 -14.04 21.32 -10.20
C VAL A 316 -15.19 20.91 -11.13
N GLY A 317 -14.96 20.97 -12.43
CA GLY A 317 -15.84 20.34 -13.41
C GLY A 317 -15.46 18.88 -13.65
N VAL A 318 -16.43 17.98 -13.71
CA VAL A 318 -16.23 16.58 -14.11
C VAL A 318 -17.09 16.30 -15.34
N LEU A 319 -16.45 16.00 -16.47
CA LEU A 319 -17.14 15.81 -17.75
C LEU A 319 -17.34 14.33 -18.01
N GLY A 320 -18.59 13.87 -18.04
CA GLY A 320 -18.98 12.48 -18.08
C GLY A 320 -19.33 11.96 -16.69
N ALA A 321 -20.57 11.50 -16.50
CA ALA A 321 -21.11 10.97 -15.25
C ALA A 321 -21.20 9.43 -15.23
N GLY A 322 -20.42 8.78 -16.09
CA GLY A 322 -20.18 7.34 -16.06
C GLY A 322 -19.46 6.89 -14.79
N MET A 323 -19.05 5.62 -14.73
CA MET A 323 -18.45 5.02 -13.53
C MET A 323 -17.26 5.82 -12.98
N MET A 324 -16.34 6.26 -13.85
CA MET A 324 -15.15 7.01 -13.46
C MET A 324 -15.50 8.41 -12.99
N GLY A 325 -16.25 9.18 -13.79
CA GLY A 325 -16.62 10.55 -13.43
C GLY A 325 -17.50 10.63 -12.19
N ALA A 326 -18.42 9.69 -11.97
CA ALA A 326 -19.18 9.61 -10.72
C ALA A 326 -18.28 9.39 -9.49
N GLY A 327 -17.25 8.55 -9.63
CA GLY A 327 -16.24 8.33 -8.60
C GLY A 327 -15.38 9.57 -8.35
N ILE A 328 -14.92 10.24 -9.41
CA ILE A 328 -14.12 11.48 -9.33
C ILE A 328 -14.93 12.60 -8.66
N ALA A 329 -16.20 12.77 -9.05
CA ALA A 329 -17.12 13.72 -8.43
C ALA A 329 -17.30 13.44 -6.94
N TYR A 330 -17.51 12.18 -6.56
CA TYR A 330 -17.62 11.78 -5.17
C TYR A 330 -16.37 12.11 -4.34
N VAL A 331 -15.17 11.69 -4.80
CA VAL A 331 -13.94 11.91 -4.02
C VAL A 331 -13.60 13.40 -3.90
N SER A 332 -13.91 14.19 -4.92
CA SER A 332 -13.73 15.66 -4.91
C SER A 332 -14.68 16.32 -3.91
N ALA A 333 -15.97 15.99 -3.97
CA ALA A 333 -16.96 16.50 -3.04
C ALA A 333 -16.69 16.09 -1.58
N ASN A 334 -16.17 14.88 -1.38
CA ASN A 334 -15.76 14.37 -0.07
C ASN A 334 -14.50 15.09 0.47
N ALA A 335 -13.64 15.61 -0.40
CA ALA A 335 -12.53 16.48 -0.03
C ALA A 335 -12.96 17.93 0.27
N GLY A 336 -14.25 18.25 0.11
CA GLY A 336 -14.80 19.58 0.38
C GLY A 336 -14.87 20.50 -0.84
N ILE A 337 -14.62 19.98 -2.04
CA ILE A 337 -14.58 20.74 -3.30
C ILE A 337 -15.99 20.80 -3.90
N GLU A 338 -16.40 21.94 -4.44
CA GLU A 338 -17.64 22.05 -5.21
C GLU A 338 -17.48 21.37 -6.58
N VAL A 339 -18.48 20.60 -7.01
CA VAL A 339 -18.40 19.80 -8.23
C VAL A 339 -19.54 20.11 -9.18
N ILE A 340 -19.20 20.45 -10.42
CA ILE A 340 -20.13 20.51 -11.55
C ILE A 340 -19.98 19.21 -12.34
N LEU A 341 -20.96 18.31 -12.22
CA LEU A 341 -20.96 17.01 -12.87
C LEU A 341 -21.78 17.09 -14.16
N ILE A 342 -21.12 17.07 -15.30
CA ILE A 342 -21.75 17.21 -16.62
C ILE A 342 -21.88 15.85 -17.30
N ASP A 343 -23.02 15.59 -17.95
CA ASP A 343 -23.16 14.53 -18.96
C ASP A 343 -24.02 15.04 -20.13
N ARG A 344 -24.37 14.19 -21.08
CA ARG A 344 -25.19 14.52 -22.25
C ARG A 344 -26.58 15.10 -21.90
N ASP A 345 -27.08 14.75 -20.71
CA ASP A 345 -28.36 15.17 -20.17
C ASP A 345 -28.31 15.16 -18.63
N THR A 346 -29.08 16.05 -18.01
CA THR A 346 -29.13 16.19 -16.54
C THR A 346 -29.54 14.90 -15.81
N ALA A 347 -30.37 14.03 -16.41
CA ALA A 347 -30.79 12.78 -15.77
C ALA A 347 -29.64 11.75 -15.72
N THR A 348 -28.77 11.72 -16.74
CA THR A 348 -27.55 10.91 -16.73
C THR A 348 -26.53 11.46 -15.73
N ALA A 349 -26.38 12.78 -15.64
CA ALA A 349 -25.56 13.41 -14.61
C ALA A 349 -26.06 13.08 -13.18
N GLN A 350 -27.39 13.08 -12.97
CA GLN A 350 -28.00 12.73 -11.70
C GLN A 350 -27.68 11.28 -11.28
N LYS A 351 -27.64 10.31 -12.22
CA LYS A 351 -27.23 8.93 -11.91
C LYS A 351 -25.80 8.85 -11.36
N GLY A 352 -24.92 9.75 -11.81
CA GLY A 352 -23.57 9.88 -11.28
C GLY A 352 -23.56 10.40 -9.83
N LYS A 353 -24.40 11.38 -9.50
CA LYS A 353 -24.61 11.83 -8.12
C LYS A 353 -25.23 10.73 -7.24
N ASP A 354 -26.18 9.95 -7.77
CA ASP A 354 -26.80 8.85 -7.03
C ASP A 354 -25.79 7.74 -6.68
N TYR A 355 -24.73 7.58 -7.47
CA TYR A 355 -23.62 6.70 -7.11
C TYR A 355 -22.93 7.13 -5.82
N ALA A 356 -22.63 8.43 -5.67
CA ALA A 356 -22.08 8.98 -4.43
C ALA A 356 -23.00 8.70 -3.24
N ALA A 357 -24.31 8.86 -3.42
CA ALA A 357 -25.30 8.58 -2.37
C ALA A 357 -25.27 7.11 -1.93
N ARG A 358 -25.16 6.17 -2.88
CA ARG A 358 -25.01 4.73 -2.57
C ARG A 358 -23.72 4.40 -1.83
N VAL A 359 -22.60 5.05 -2.19
CA VAL A 359 -21.33 4.86 -1.50
C VAL A 359 -21.44 5.37 -0.04
N LEU A 360 -21.98 6.57 0.15
CA LEU A 360 -22.17 7.16 1.46
C LEU A 360 -23.15 6.35 2.34
N GLY A 361 -24.26 5.87 1.77
CA GLY A 361 -25.20 5.00 2.49
C GLY A 361 -24.52 3.77 3.09
N LYS A 362 -23.66 3.10 2.32
CA LYS A 362 -22.85 1.96 2.81
C LYS A 362 -21.86 2.35 3.91
N LEU A 363 -21.35 3.58 3.90
CA LEU A 363 -20.46 4.07 4.96
C LEU A 363 -21.25 4.40 6.24
N ILE A 364 -22.48 4.90 6.12
CA ILE A 364 -23.40 5.12 7.24
C ILE A 364 -23.77 3.79 7.89
N GLU A 365 -24.15 2.78 7.11
CA GLU A 365 -24.44 1.42 7.60
C GLU A 365 -23.26 0.81 8.38
N LYS A 366 -22.03 1.17 7.98
CA LYS A 366 -20.78 0.75 8.64
C LYS A 366 -20.34 1.66 9.79
N GLY A 367 -21.11 2.69 10.13
CA GLY A 367 -20.78 3.67 11.17
C GLY A 367 -19.52 4.50 10.87
N LYS A 368 -19.11 4.61 9.60
CA LYS A 368 -17.91 5.36 9.16
C LYS A 368 -18.17 6.82 8.88
N THR A 369 -19.43 7.22 8.69
CA THR A 369 -19.86 8.62 8.53
C THR A 369 -21.27 8.80 9.10
N THR A 370 -21.73 10.05 9.22
CA THR A 370 -23.08 10.40 9.66
C THR A 370 -23.94 10.86 8.48
N GLN A 371 -25.27 10.87 8.65
CA GLN A 371 -26.21 11.36 7.65
C GLN A 371 -25.90 12.82 7.25
N ASP A 372 -25.74 13.72 8.23
CA ASP A 372 -25.44 15.14 7.98
C ASP A 372 -24.14 15.34 7.16
N LYS A 373 -23.11 14.53 7.43
CA LYS A 373 -21.85 14.58 6.67
C LYS A 373 -22.06 14.08 5.24
N ALA A 374 -22.86 13.03 5.05
CA ALA A 374 -23.18 12.52 3.72
C ALA A 374 -23.98 13.55 2.92
N ASP A 375 -24.99 14.17 3.51
CA ASP A 375 -25.82 15.18 2.86
C ASP A 375 -24.99 16.41 2.46
N ALA A 376 -24.06 16.84 3.32
CA ALA A 376 -23.13 17.92 3.01
C ALA A 376 -22.21 17.58 1.82
N VAL A 377 -21.78 16.32 1.67
CA VAL A 377 -21.01 15.87 0.48
C VAL A 377 -21.89 15.89 -0.77
N LEU A 378 -23.11 15.36 -0.69
CA LEU A 378 -24.03 15.33 -1.83
C LEU A 378 -24.45 16.73 -2.28
N ALA A 379 -24.59 17.68 -1.35
CA ALA A 379 -24.92 19.07 -1.65
C ALA A 379 -23.85 19.79 -2.50
N ARG A 380 -22.59 19.35 -2.44
CA ARG A 380 -21.50 19.90 -3.26
C ARG A 380 -21.53 19.45 -4.71
N ILE A 381 -22.30 18.41 -5.05
CA ILE A 381 -22.37 17.87 -6.42
C ILE A 381 -23.59 18.45 -7.12
N THR A 382 -23.35 19.25 -8.15
CA THR A 382 -24.37 19.82 -9.03
C THR A 382 -24.38 19.04 -10.36
N PRO A 383 -25.34 18.11 -10.57
CA PRO A 383 -25.48 17.41 -11.84
C PRO A 383 -26.20 18.30 -12.86
N THR A 384 -25.69 18.35 -14.09
CA THR A 384 -26.23 19.22 -15.16
C THR A 384 -25.79 18.71 -16.54
N ASP A 385 -26.33 19.29 -17.61
CA ASP A 385 -25.85 19.20 -19.00
C ASP A 385 -25.35 20.55 -19.53
N ASP A 386 -25.40 21.61 -18.69
CA ASP A 386 -25.03 22.96 -19.07
C ASP A 386 -23.53 23.23 -18.81
N PHE A 387 -22.77 23.35 -19.91
CA PHE A 387 -21.36 23.71 -19.86
C PHE A 387 -21.12 25.11 -19.29
N ALA A 388 -22.07 26.04 -19.36
CA ALA A 388 -21.86 27.40 -18.85
C ALA A 388 -21.57 27.43 -17.34
N LEU A 389 -22.00 26.41 -16.59
CA LEU A 389 -21.71 26.25 -15.16
C LEU A 389 -20.24 25.93 -14.85
N LEU A 390 -19.42 25.62 -15.87
CA LEU A 390 -17.97 25.49 -15.74
C LEU A 390 -17.27 26.84 -15.52
N ASP A 391 -17.96 27.97 -15.69
CA ASP A 391 -17.43 29.27 -15.27
C ASP A 391 -17.05 29.24 -13.78
N GLY A 392 -15.90 29.85 -13.47
CA GLY A 392 -15.29 29.82 -12.14
C GLY A 392 -14.73 28.48 -11.66
N CYS A 393 -14.74 27.40 -12.47
CA CYS A 393 -14.01 26.18 -12.13
C CYS A 393 -12.50 26.41 -12.20
N ASP A 394 -11.76 25.92 -11.20
CA ASP A 394 -10.30 26.01 -11.16
C ASP A 394 -9.62 24.90 -11.97
N LEU A 395 -10.33 23.78 -12.15
CA LEU A 395 -9.86 22.58 -12.84
C LEU A 395 -11.05 21.80 -13.41
N VAL A 396 -10.82 21.13 -14.54
CA VAL A 396 -11.76 20.15 -15.11
C VAL A 396 -11.09 18.79 -15.21
N VAL A 397 -11.83 17.71 -14.92
CA VAL A 397 -11.44 16.34 -15.23
C VAL A 397 -12.42 15.74 -16.24
N GLU A 398 -11.93 15.49 -17.44
CA GLU A 398 -12.67 14.82 -18.51
C GLU A 398 -12.63 13.30 -18.35
N ALA A 399 -13.80 12.67 -18.25
CA ALA A 399 -14.02 11.24 -18.09
C ALA A 399 -15.14 10.73 -19.03
N VAL A 400 -15.17 11.24 -20.26
CA VAL A 400 -16.04 10.78 -21.36
C VAL A 400 -15.44 9.55 -22.07
N PHE A 401 -16.14 9.03 -23.07
CA PHE A 401 -15.75 7.83 -23.80
C PHE A 401 -14.33 7.89 -24.38
N GLU A 402 -13.67 6.73 -24.48
CA GLU A 402 -12.32 6.55 -25.02
C GLU A 402 -12.31 6.65 -26.56
N ASP A 403 -12.63 7.85 -27.05
CA ASP A 403 -12.69 8.25 -28.45
C ASP A 403 -12.10 9.65 -28.62
N THR A 404 -11.18 9.80 -29.57
CA THR A 404 -10.45 11.06 -29.79
C THR A 404 -11.36 12.19 -30.27
N GLY A 405 -12.38 11.89 -31.08
CA GLY A 405 -13.34 12.88 -31.58
C GLY A 405 -14.23 13.43 -30.48
N ILE A 406 -14.81 12.54 -29.67
CA ILE A 406 -15.65 12.93 -28.52
C ILE A 406 -14.84 13.75 -27.51
N LYS A 407 -13.61 13.33 -27.20
CA LYS A 407 -12.72 14.07 -26.28
C LYS A 407 -12.37 15.45 -26.85
N ALA A 408 -12.00 15.56 -28.13
CA ALA A 408 -11.69 16.84 -28.76
C ALA A 408 -12.88 17.81 -28.78
N GLU A 409 -14.10 17.33 -29.06
CA GLU A 409 -15.30 18.15 -28.98
C GLU A 409 -15.57 18.63 -27.55
N THR A 410 -15.43 17.74 -26.57
CA THR A 410 -15.63 18.02 -25.15
C THR A 410 -14.63 19.06 -24.64
N THR A 411 -13.34 18.94 -25.00
CA THR A 411 -12.30 19.93 -24.69
C THR A 411 -12.69 21.31 -25.21
N ARG A 412 -13.05 21.43 -26.48
CA ARG A 412 -13.42 22.72 -27.08
C ARG A 412 -14.65 23.36 -26.42
N LYS A 413 -15.67 22.56 -26.09
CA LYS A 413 -16.88 23.04 -25.41
C LYS A 413 -16.57 23.56 -23.99
N ALA A 414 -15.73 22.84 -23.25
CA ALA A 414 -15.32 23.25 -21.91
C ALA A 414 -14.43 24.49 -21.92
N GLU A 415 -13.41 24.55 -22.79
CA GLU A 415 -12.50 25.69 -22.84
C GLU A 415 -13.15 26.99 -23.32
N ALA A 416 -14.27 26.92 -24.04
CA ALA A 416 -15.03 28.10 -24.44
C ALA A 416 -15.64 28.88 -23.26
N VAL A 417 -15.75 28.26 -22.09
CA VAL A 417 -16.40 28.81 -20.88
C VAL A 417 -15.50 28.78 -19.64
N LEU A 418 -14.45 27.96 -19.64
CA LEU A 418 -13.51 27.88 -18.52
C LEU A 418 -12.69 29.17 -18.38
N PRO A 419 -12.45 29.65 -17.15
CA PRO A 419 -11.53 30.76 -16.91
C PRO A 419 -10.13 30.48 -17.45
N ASP A 420 -9.39 31.55 -17.82
CA ASP A 420 -8.05 31.48 -18.42
C ASP A 420 -7.02 30.73 -17.54
N HIS A 421 -7.22 30.70 -16.22
CA HIS A 421 -6.34 30.04 -15.25
C HIS A 421 -6.63 28.56 -15.01
N ALA A 422 -7.74 28.05 -15.55
CA ALA A 422 -8.24 26.71 -15.26
C ALA A 422 -7.42 25.61 -15.95
N VAL A 423 -7.10 24.56 -15.20
CA VAL A 423 -6.41 23.38 -15.74
C VAL A 423 -7.42 22.43 -16.38
N PHE A 424 -7.11 21.92 -17.57
CA PHE A 424 -7.87 20.85 -18.20
C PHE A 424 -7.14 19.52 -18.02
N ALA A 425 -7.76 18.58 -17.32
CA ALA A 425 -7.24 17.23 -17.13
C ALA A 425 -8.06 16.19 -17.89
N SER A 426 -7.42 15.21 -18.54
CA SER A 426 -8.10 14.03 -19.09
C SER A 426 -7.82 12.79 -18.23
N ASN A 427 -8.87 12.00 -17.98
CA ASN A 427 -8.82 10.67 -17.33
C ASN A 427 -8.74 9.53 -18.36
N THR A 428 -8.26 9.78 -19.58
CA THR A 428 -7.99 8.71 -20.56
C THR A 428 -6.99 7.70 -19.98
N SER A 429 -7.06 6.44 -20.43
CA SER A 429 -6.17 5.37 -19.98
C SER A 429 -5.21 4.88 -21.07
N THR A 430 -5.44 5.27 -22.33
CA THR A 430 -4.70 4.75 -23.49
C THR A 430 -4.30 5.81 -24.51
N LEU A 431 -5.07 6.90 -24.63
CA LEU A 431 -4.84 7.91 -25.66
C LEU A 431 -3.76 8.90 -25.20
N PRO A 432 -2.72 9.17 -26.02
CA PRO A 432 -1.68 10.12 -25.65
C PRO A 432 -2.22 11.53 -25.34
N ILE A 433 -1.80 12.11 -24.22
CA ILE A 433 -2.19 13.45 -23.78
C ILE A 433 -1.77 14.52 -24.79
N SER A 434 -0.60 14.37 -25.40
CA SER A 434 -0.11 15.29 -26.43
C SER A 434 -0.97 15.28 -27.69
N GLN A 435 -1.64 14.15 -27.98
CA GLN A 435 -2.61 14.08 -29.08
C GLN A 435 -3.91 14.79 -28.70
N LEU A 436 -4.43 14.54 -27.49
CA LEU A 436 -5.67 15.17 -27.02
C LEU A 436 -5.52 16.69 -26.86
N ALA A 437 -4.36 17.16 -26.43
CA ALA A 437 -4.04 18.57 -26.24
C ALA A 437 -4.08 19.37 -27.56
N GLN A 438 -4.06 18.74 -28.74
CA GLN A 438 -4.20 19.44 -30.03
C GLN A 438 -5.56 20.13 -30.19
N ALA A 439 -6.59 19.65 -29.48
CA ALA A 439 -7.90 20.28 -29.47
C ALA A 439 -8.01 21.45 -28.47
N SER A 440 -6.99 21.64 -27.62
CA SER A 440 -6.93 22.69 -26.59
C SER A 440 -6.35 23.98 -27.17
N GLN A 441 -6.90 25.13 -26.76
CA GLN A 441 -6.33 26.45 -27.00
C GLN A 441 -5.20 26.79 -26.02
N ARG A 442 -5.07 26.02 -24.93
CA ARG A 442 -4.10 26.21 -23.84
C ARG A 442 -3.40 24.88 -23.51
N PRO A 443 -2.67 24.28 -24.48
CA PRO A 443 -2.05 22.98 -24.30
C PRO A 443 -1.02 22.93 -23.15
N ASP A 444 -0.51 24.08 -22.70
CA ASP A 444 0.33 24.20 -21.50
C ASP A 444 -0.43 23.98 -20.18
N GLN A 445 -1.75 24.16 -20.20
CA GLN A 445 -2.70 23.91 -19.11
C GLN A 445 -3.45 22.58 -19.26
N PHE A 446 -3.07 21.76 -20.23
CA PHE A 446 -3.65 20.44 -20.49
C PHE A 446 -2.76 19.33 -19.90
N ILE A 447 -3.34 18.41 -19.11
CA ILE A 447 -2.60 17.34 -18.41
C ILE A 447 -3.40 16.03 -18.37
N GLY A 448 -2.74 14.89 -18.18
CA GLY A 448 -3.45 13.66 -17.83
C GLY A 448 -3.56 13.49 -16.32
N LEU A 449 -4.76 13.20 -15.81
CA LEU A 449 -5.00 12.74 -14.44
C LEU A 449 -5.77 11.43 -14.50
N HIS A 450 -5.04 10.32 -14.63
CA HIS A 450 -5.59 8.99 -14.80
C HIS A 450 -5.87 8.35 -13.43
N PHE A 451 -7.16 8.29 -13.06
CA PHE A 451 -7.68 7.62 -11.88
C PHE A 451 -7.97 6.14 -12.20
N PHE A 452 -7.90 5.30 -11.17
CA PHE A 452 -8.16 3.86 -11.28
C PHE A 452 -9.52 3.50 -10.68
N SER A 453 -10.25 2.57 -11.31
CA SER A 453 -11.57 2.12 -10.84
C SER A 453 -11.46 1.02 -9.77
N PRO A 454 -12.30 1.04 -8.72
CA PRO A 454 -13.20 2.13 -8.29
C PRO A 454 -12.45 3.31 -7.66
N VAL A 455 -12.78 4.54 -8.08
CA VAL A 455 -12.01 5.75 -7.73
C VAL A 455 -11.94 6.01 -6.23
N GLU A 456 -12.98 5.68 -5.48
CA GLU A 456 -13.04 5.86 -4.03
C GLU A 456 -12.20 4.85 -3.24
N ARG A 457 -11.77 3.76 -3.88
CA ARG A 457 -10.98 2.69 -3.26
C ARG A 457 -9.53 2.71 -3.71
N MET A 458 -9.29 3.03 -4.98
CA MET A 458 -7.96 3.05 -5.54
C MET A 458 -7.21 4.31 -5.11
N GLY A 459 -6.04 4.10 -4.50
CA GLY A 459 -5.22 5.17 -3.93
C GLY A 459 -4.36 5.92 -4.96
N LEU A 460 -4.05 5.30 -6.10
CA LEU A 460 -3.14 5.86 -7.11
C LEU A 460 -3.84 6.84 -8.05
N VAL A 461 -3.12 7.87 -8.49
CA VAL A 461 -3.41 8.66 -9.70
C VAL A 461 -2.14 8.75 -10.52
N GLU A 462 -2.21 8.37 -11.79
CA GLU A 462 -1.11 8.53 -12.74
C GLU A 462 -1.24 9.92 -13.40
N VAL A 463 -0.23 10.76 -13.22
CA VAL A 463 -0.18 12.13 -13.74
C VAL A 463 0.69 12.15 -14.98
N ILE A 464 0.08 12.46 -16.12
CA ILE A 464 0.74 12.33 -17.43
C ILE A 464 1.09 13.71 -17.97
N MET A 465 2.39 13.92 -18.18
CA MET A 465 2.95 15.11 -18.79
C MET A 465 2.88 15.01 -20.31
N GLY A 466 1.96 15.75 -20.92
CA GLY A 466 1.99 16.00 -22.35
C GLY A 466 3.21 16.85 -22.73
N LYS A 467 3.61 16.82 -24.00
CA LYS A 467 4.81 17.53 -24.49
C LYS A 467 4.81 19.04 -24.20
N GLN A 468 3.63 19.65 -24.10
CA GLN A 468 3.48 21.09 -23.84
C GLN A 468 3.06 21.40 -22.40
N THR A 469 2.69 20.39 -21.60
CA THR A 469 2.19 20.58 -20.23
C THR A 469 3.22 21.34 -19.38
N SER A 470 2.82 22.46 -18.80
CA SER A 470 3.72 23.29 -18.00
C SER A 470 3.98 22.70 -16.61
N LYS A 471 5.11 23.09 -16.00
CA LYS A 471 5.40 22.76 -14.59
C LYS A 471 4.38 23.36 -13.63
N ALA A 472 3.78 24.51 -13.96
CA ALA A 472 2.72 25.13 -13.16
C ALA A 472 1.45 24.24 -13.14
N THR A 473 1.10 23.68 -14.29
CA THR A 473 -0.02 22.74 -14.45
C THR A 473 0.23 21.46 -13.67
N LEU A 474 1.45 20.91 -13.73
CA LEU A 474 1.85 19.77 -12.90
C LEU A 474 1.71 20.08 -11.40
N ALA A 475 2.19 21.23 -10.94
CA ALA A 475 2.08 21.63 -9.54
C ALA A 475 0.61 21.70 -9.08
N LYS A 476 -0.28 22.32 -9.87
CA LYS A 476 -1.72 22.37 -9.60
C LYS A 476 -2.36 20.97 -9.58
N GLY A 477 -2.02 20.11 -10.54
CA GLY A 477 -2.53 18.74 -10.61
C GLY A 477 -2.14 17.90 -9.39
N LEU A 478 -0.87 17.99 -8.95
CA LEU A 478 -0.38 17.30 -7.75
C LEU A 478 -1.01 17.85 -6.47
N ASP A 479 -1.20 19.17 -6.37
CA ASP A 479 -1.89 19.79 -5.24
C ASP A 479 -3.36 19.38 -5.15
N TYR A 480 -4.04 19.20 -6.29
CA TYR A 480 -5.39 18.65 -6.35
C TYR A 480 -5.42 17.19 -5.87
N ILE A 481 -4.52 16.33 -6.36
CA ILE A 481 -4.41 14.93 -5.91
C ILE A 481 -4.14 14.84 -4.39
N ALA A 482 -3.28 15.72 -3.86
CA ALA A 482 -2.99 15.78 -2.44
C ALA A 482 -4.23 16.16 -1.60
N GLN A 483 -5.07 17.08 -2.09
CA GLN A 483 -6.37 17.39 -1.45
C GLN A 483 -7.31 16.19 -1.41
N LEU A 484 -7.29 15.35 -2.45
CA LEU A 484 -8.05 14.10 -2.51
C LEU A 484 -7.45 12.98 -1.63
N ARG A 485 -6.28 13.19 -1.02
CA ARG A 485 -5.52 12.20 -0.23
C ARG A 485 -5.20 10.94 -1.04
N LYS A 486 -4.78 11.14 -2.30
CA LYS A 486 -4.33 10.08 -3.20
C LYS A 486 -2.82 10.14 -3.40
N THR A 487 -2.23 9.02 -3.81
CA THR A 487 -0.81 8.90 -4.14
C THR A 487 -0.61 9.23 -5.62
N PRO A 488 0.13 10.30 -5.97
CA PRO A 488 0.49 10.56 -7.36
C PRO A 488 1.70 9.71 -7.78
N ILE A 489 1.75 9.37 -9.06
CA ILE A 489 3.00 9.11 -9.79
C ILE A 489 3.06 10.04 -11.00
N VAL A 490 4.25 10.45 -11.43
CA VAL A 490 4.41 11.33 -12.60
C VAL A 490 5.08 10.57 -13.72
N VAL A 491 4.47 10.60 -14.90
CA VAL A 491 4.94 9.91 -16.10
C VAL A 491 4.90 10.86 -17.30
N ASN A 492 5.75 10.63 -18.28
CA ASN A 492 5.71 11.33 -19.54
C ASN A 492 4.77 10.62 -20.52
N ASP A 493 4.19 11.40 -21.42
CA ASP A 493 3.19 10.93 -22.36
C ASP A 493 3.74 9.87 -23.33
N SER A 494 3.01 8.77 -23.40
CA SER A 494 3.24 7.64 -24.30
C SER A 494 1.94 6.86 -24.45
N ARG A 495 1.82 6.00 -25.46
CA ARG A 495 0.64 5.16 -25.64
C ARG A 495 0.47 4.21 -24.46
N GLY A 496 -0.67 4.29 -23.77
CA GLY A 496 -0.92 3.53 -22.55
C GLY A 496 -0.07 3.97 -21.34
N PHE A 497 0.62 5.11 -21.46
CA PHE A 497 1.44 5.72 -20.40
C PHE A 497 2.43 4.73 -19.79
N TYR A 498 2.46 4.63 -18.46
CA TYR A 498 3.20 3.58 -17.77
C TYR A 498 2.26 2.43 -17.39
N THR A 499 1.18 2.71 -16.66
CA THR A 499 0.42 1.66 -15.99
C THR A 499 -0.31 0.74 -16.96
N SER A 500 -1.09 1.29 -17.90
CA SER A 500 -1.81 0.49 -18.92
C SER A 500 -0.85 -0.24 -19.86
N ARG A 501 0.30 0.37 -20.19
CA ARG A 501 1.34 -0.22 -21.01
C ARG A 501 1.93 -1.48 -20.37
N VAL A 502 2.36 -1.41 -19.12
CA VAL A 502 2.96 -2.55 -18.43
C VAL A 502 1.92 -3.60 -18.04
N PHE A 503 0.73 -3.18 -17.61
CA PHE A 503 -0.36 -4.09 -17.28
C PHE A 503 -0.73 -5.02 -18.45
N GLN A 504 -0.68 -4.51 -19.68
CA GLN A 504 -0.94 -5.32 -20.88
C GLN A 504 -0.02 -6.53 -21.00
N MET A 505 1.21 -6.46 -20.47
CA MET A 505 2.14 -7.59 -20.49
C MET A 505 1.60 -8.80 -19.72
N LEU A 506 0.85 -8.59 -18.63
CA LEU A 506 0.23 -9.67 -17.86
C LEU A 506 -0.85 -10.41 -18.67
N ILE A 507 -1.77 -9.67 -19.28
CA ILE A 507 -2.89 -10.26 -20.02
C ILE A 507 -2.44 -10.92 -21.32
N HIS A 508 -1.49 -10.30 -22.03
CA HIS A 508 -0.88 -10.86 -23.23
C HIS A 508 -0.09 -12.14 -22.91
N GLU A 509 0.64 -12.15 -21.79
CA GLU A 509 1.36 -13.35 -21.34
C GLU A 509 0.42 -14.51 -21.06
N GLY A 510 -0.68 -14.26 -20.33
CA GLY A 510 -1.68 -15.30 -20.03
C GLY A 510 -2.35 -15.85 -21.28
N ALA A 511 -2.69 -14.98 -22.24
CA ALA A 511 -3.22 -15.41 -23.54
C ALA A 511 -2.18 -16.20 -24.36
N ALA A 512 -0.90 -15.81 -24.32
CA ALA A 512 0.18 -16.53 -24.99
C ALA A 512 0.38 -17.94 -24.42
N MET A 513 0.40 -18.08 -23.08
CA MET A 513 0.50 -19.38 -22.41
C MET A 513 -0.64 -20.32 -22.81
N LEU A 514 -1.84 -19.79 -23.08
CA LEU A 514 -2.96 -20.59 -23.57
C LEU A 514 -2.69 -21.16 -24.98
N ALA A 515 -2.13 -20.36 -25.89
CA ALA A 515 -1.72 -20.83 -27.22
C ALA A 515 -0.58 -21.86 -27.16
N GLU A 516 0.30 -21.76 -26.16
CA GLU A 516 1.40 -22.70 -25.97
C GLU A 516 0.94 -24.08 -25.45
N GLY A 517 -0.29 -24.14 -24.94
CA GLY A 517 -0.93 -25.37 -24.42
C GLY A 517 -0.94 -25.46 -22.89
N VAL A 518 -0.68 -24.37 -22.16
CA VAL A 518 -0.77 -24.39 -20.70
C VAL A 518 -2.25 -24.48 -20.29
N PRO A 519 -2.64 -25.40 -19.38
CA PRO A 519 -4.02 -25.49 -18.92
C PRO A 519 -4.52 -24.16 -18.33
N PRO A 520 -5.72 -23.66 -18.68
CA PRO A 520 -6.22 -22.35 -18.22
C PRO A 520 -6.24 -22.19 -16.69
N ALA A 521 -6.53 -23.27 -15.96
CA ALA A 521 -6.50 -23.26 -14.50
C ALA A 521 -5.08 -23.07 -13.94
N VAL A 522 -4.05 -23.59 -14.63
CA VAL A 522 -2.65 -23.43 -14.25
C VAL A 522 -2.20 -21.99 -14.52
N ILE A 523 -2.56 -21.41 -15.68
CA ILE A 523 -2.29 -20.00 -16.03
C ILE A 523 -2.79 -19.06 -14.92
N GLU A 524 -4.04 -19.23 -14.51
CA GLU A 524 -4.71 -18.43 -13.49
C GLU A 524 -4.09 -18.62 -12.09
N ASN A 525 -3.80 -19.86 -11.71
CA ASN A 525 -3.24 -20.15 -10.40
C ASN A 525 -1.76 -19.78 -10.29
N ALA A 526 -1.00 -19.81 -11.40
CA ALA A 526 0.38 -19.32 -11.44
C ALA A 526 0.43 -17.81 -11.15
N ALA A 527 -0.47 -17.03 -11.77
CA ALA A 527 -0.58 -15.60 -11.51
C ALA A 527 -0.95 -15.32 -10.04
N LYS A 528 -1.93 -16.04 -9.48
CA LYS A 528 -2.29 -15.92 -8.06
C LYS A 528 -1.15 -16.36 -7.13
N ALA A 529 -0.42 -17.41 -7.51
CA ALA A 529 0.69 -17.95 -6.72
C ALA A 529 1.88 -16.99 -6.65
N VAL A 530 2.13 -16.12 -7.65
CA VAL A 530 3.09 -15.01 -7.50
C VAL A 530 2.53 -13.83 -6.70
N GLY A 531 1.23 -13.80 -6.42
CA GLY A 531 0.58 -12.74 -5.64
C GLY A 531 -0.22 -11.73 -6.48
N MET A 532 -0.53 -12.03 -7.75
CA MET A 532 -1.48 -11.20 -8.50
C MET A 532 -2.89 -11.34 -7.93
N PRO A 533 -3.68 -10.25 -7.84
CA PRO A 533 -5.02 -10.30 -7.27
C PRO A 533 -6.02 -11.07 -8.15
N VAL A 534 -5.84 -11.03 -9.46
CA VAL A 534 -6.70 -11.66 -10.47
C VAL A 534 -5.80 -12.29 -11.53
N GLY A 535 -6.16 -13.48 -12.03
CA GLY A 535 -5.40 -14.09 -13.12
C GLY A 535 -5.71 -13.44 -14.48
N PRO A 536 -4.83 -13.62 -15.46
CA PRO A 536 -4.85 -12.84 -16.70
C PRO A 536 -6.05 -13.13 -17.61
N LEU A 537 -6.56 -14.36 -17.63
CA LEU A 537 -7.73 -14.70 -18.47
C LEU A 537 -9.00 -14.10 -17.87
N ALA A 538 -9.13 -14.13 -16.55
CA ALA A 538 -10.21 -13.46 -15.84
C ALA A 538 -10.16 -11.93 -16.04
N LEU A 539 -8.97 -11.32 -16.08
CA LEU A 539 -8.80 -9.90 -16.38
C LEU A 539 -9.24 -9.56 -17.81
N LEU A 540 -8.88 -10.38 -18.80
CA LEU A 540 -9.31 -10.20 -20.19
C LEU A 540 -10.84 -10.21 -20.33
N ASP A 541 -11.53 -11.08 -19.60
CA ASP A 541 -13.00 -11.09 -19.57
C ASP A 541 -13.59 -9.81 -18.99
N GLU A 542 -12.95 -9.25 -17.95
CA GLU A 542 -13.41 -8.04 -17.24
C GLU A 542 -13.18 -6.78 -18.09
N LEU A 543 -12.10 -6.73 -18.86
CA LEU A 543 -11.76 -5.61 -19.76
C LEU A 543 -12.53 -5.64 -21.08
N THR A 544 -13.11 -6.80 -21.44
CA THR A 544 -13.53 -7.17 -22.80
C THR A 544 -12.35 -7.32 -23.75
N LEU A 545 -12.39 -8.30 -24.66
CA LEU A 545 -11.33 -8.49 -25.66
C LEU A 545 -11.25 -7.31 -26.65
N ASP A 546 -12.32 -6.54 -26.78
CA ASP A 546 -12.40 -5.42 -27.72
C ASP A 546 -11.43 -4.29 -27.38
N LEU A 547 -11.26 -3.96 -26.09
CA LEU A 547 -10.36 -2.88 -25.68
C LEU A 547 -8.87 -3.17 -26.00
N PRO A 548 -8.25 -4.27 -25.53
CA PRO A 548 -6.87 -4.57 -25.86
C PRO A 548 -6.67 -4.79 -27.37
N LEU A 549 -7.63 -5.40 -28.07
CA LEU A 549 -7.54 -5.54 -29.53
C LEU A 549 -7.62 -4.18 -30.24
N LYS A 550 -8.47 -3.24 -29.79
CA LYS A 550 -8.55 -1.89 -30.36
C LYS A 550 -7.23 -1.13 -30.19
N ILE A 551 -6.57 -1.25 -29.05
CA ILE A 551 -5.25 -0.64 -28.81
C ILE A 551 -4.22 -1.17 -29.81
N VAL A 552 -4.20 -2.49 -30.00
CA VAL A 552 -3.32 -3.18 -30.96
C VAL A 552 -3.62 -2.75 -32.39
N ASP A 553 -4.90 -2.75 -32.79
CA ASP A 553 -5.33 -2.36 -34.14
C ASP A 553 -4.98 -0.91 -34.45
N GLN A 554 -5.13 -0.01 -33.47
CA GLN A 554 -4.74 1.39 -33.62
C GLN A 554 -3.23 1.54 -33.76
N ALA A 555 -2.43 0.81 -32.97
CA ALA A 555 -0.98 0.84 -33.09
C ALA A 555 -0.50 0.32 -34.46
N ILE A 556 -1.10 -0.78 -34.96
CA ILE A 556 -0.84 -1.27 -36.31
C ILE A 556 -1.18 -0.21 -37.37
N ALA A 557 -2.31 0.49 -37.22
CA ALA A 557 -2.72 1.52 -38.17
C ALA A 557 -1.79 2.75 -38.19
N GLU A 558 -1.16 3.08 -37.05
CA GLU A 558 -0.28 4.24 -36.92
C GLU A 558 1.19 3.93 -37.26
N GLU A 559 1.70 2.77 -36.86
CA GLU A 559 3.11 2.40 -36.95
C GLU A 559 3.41 1.40 -38.10
N GLY A 560 2.39 0.74 -38.64
CA GLY A 560 2.53 -0.22 -39.73
C GLY A 560 3.47 -1.38 -39.39
N ASP A 561 4.38 -1.71 -40.33
CA ASP A 561 5.33 -2.83 -40.20
C ASP A 561 6.35 -2.66 -39.06
N ALA A 562 6.48 -1.46 -38.49
CA ALA A 562 7.35 -1.23 -37.34
C ALA A 562 6.76 -1.79 -36.03
N TYR A 563 5.44 -1.93 -35.95
CA TYR A 563 4.76 -2.43 -34.76
C TYR A 563 4.81 -3.95 -34.70
N THR A 564 5.29 -4.49 -33.59
CA THR A 564 5.25 -5.92 -33.31
C THR A 564 4.03 -6.24 -32.45
N PRO A 565 3.01 -6.96 -32.97
CA PRO A 565 1.85 -7.33 -32.16
C PRO A 565 2.26 -8.15 -30.92
N PRO A 566 1.70 -7.85 -29.74
CA PRO A 566 1.97 -8.61 -28.53
C PRO A 566 1.65 -10.10 -28.67
N ALA A 567 2.33 -10.92 -27.86
CA ALA A 567 2.00 -12.33 -27.76
C ALA A 567 0.54 -12.53 -27.29
N GLY A 568 -0.11 -13.62 -27.70
CA GLY A 568 -1.49 -13.90 -27.30
C GLY A 568 -2.57 -13.11 -28.05
N VAL A 569 -2.23 -12.13 -28.88
CA VAL A 569 -3.23 -11.40 -29.71
C VAL A 569 -4.04 -12.34 -30.60
N ALA A 570 -3.39 -13.36 -31.20
CA ALA A 570 -4.08 -14.37 -32.00
C ALA A 570 -5.14 -15.15 -31.21
N VAL A 571 -4.88 -15.43 -29.92
CA VAL A 571 -5.85 -16.08 -29.02
C VAL A 571 -7.06 -15.17 -28.81
N MET A 572 -6.82 -13.89 -28.54
CA MET A 572 -7.89 -12.92 -28.33
C MET A 572 -8.75 -12.74 -29.59
N ARG A 573 -8.14 -12.63 -30.77
CA ARG A 573 -8.87 -12.57 -32.05
C ARG A 573 -9.66 -13.84 -32.30
N ARG A 574 -9.07 -15.01 -32.10
CA ARG A 574 -9.77 -16.28 -32.25
C ARG A 574 -10.99 -16.39 -31.33
N MET A 575 -10.84 -16.02 -30.06
CA MET A 575 -11.95 -16.00 -29.10
C MET A 575 -13.06 -15.04 -29.55
N LYS A 576 -12.72 -13.85 -30.02
CA LYS A 576 -13.69 -12.84 -30.46
C LYS A 576 -14.32 -13.17 -31.82
N ASP A 577 -13.50 -13.35 -32.84
CA ASP A 577 -13.90 -13.33 -34.25
C ASP A 577 -14.32 -14.72 -34.76
N GLU A 578 -13.69 -15.80 -34.29
CA GLU A 578 -14.03 -17.18 -34.71
C GLU A 578 -15.02 -17.86 -33.76
N ILE A 579 -14.81 -17.73 -32.45
CA ILE A 579 -15.59 -18.43 -31.41
C ILE A 579 -16.81 -17.59 -30.98
N GLY A 580 -16.76 -16.26 -31.15
CA GLY A 580 -17.86 -15.35 -30.79
C GLY A 580 -17.96 -15.03 -29.30
N ARG A 581 -16.87 -15.18 -28.54
CA ARG A 581 -16.79 -15.01 -27.08
C ARG A 581 -15.84 -13.85 -26.74
N SER A 582 -16.34 -12.61 -26.74
CA SER A 582 -15.53 -11.39 -26.60
C SER A 582 -15.58 -10.70 -25.24
N SER A 583 -16.60 -10.98 -24.42
CA SER A 583 -16.82 -10.29 -23.15
C SER A 583 -17.78 -11.05 -22.25
N ARG A 584 -17.88 -10.66 -20.99
CA ARG A 584 -18.92 -11.14 -20.06
C ARG A 584 -20.35 -11.01 -20.61
N LYS A 585 -20.64 -9.96 -21.40
CA LYS A 585 -21.97 -9.75 -22.02
C LYS A 585 -22.19 -10.62 -23.26
N ALA A 586 -21.11 -11.07 -23.91
CA ALA A 586 -21.12 -11.93 -25.08
C ALA A 586 -20.83 -13.41 -24.72
N GLY A 587 -21.47 -13.90 -23.66
CA GLY A 587 -21.32 -15.30 -23.21
C GLY A 587 -20.09 -15.60 -22.35
N GLY A 588 -19.28 -14.60 -22.01
CA GLY A 588 -18.00 -14.75 -21.32
C GLY A 588 -16.88 -15.09 -22.31
N ALA A 589 -15.67 -14.56 -22.14
CA ALA A 589 -14.56 -14.92 -23.01
C ALA A 589 -13.99 -16.27 -22.56
N PHE A 590 -13.05 -16.27 -21.62
CA PHE A 590 -12.42 -17.48 -21.07
C PHE A 590 -13.23 -18.12 -19.92
N TYR A 591 -14.16 -17.40 -19.32
CA TYR A 591 -15.01 -17.88 -18.22
C TYR A 591 -16.48 -17.98 -18.61
N ASP A 592 -17.20 -18.84 -17.91
CA ASP A 592 -18.65 -18.83 -17.81
C ASP A 592 -19.10 -18.10 -16.54
N TYR A 593 -20.18 -17.32 -16.67
CA TYR A 593 -20.75 -16.50 -15.59
C TYR A 593 -22.21 -16.91 -15.32
N PRO A 594 -22.45 -18.08 -14.70
CA PRO A 594 -23.81 -18.51 -14.39
C PRO A 594 -24.49 -17.53 -13.42
N GLU A 595 -25.76 -17.24 -13.66
CA GLU A 595 -26.57 -16.41 -12.77
C GLU A 595 -26.65 -17.06 -11.38
N GLY A 596 -26.39 -16.27 -10.32
CA GLY A 596 -26.37 -16.76 -8.94
C GLY A 596 -25.22 -17.74 -8.59
N GLY A 597 -24.35 -18.08 -9.56
CA GLY A 597 -23.27 -19.05 -9.39
C GLY A 597 -21.87 -18.42 -9.34
N LYS A 598 -20.87 -19.24 -9.01
CA LYS A 598 -19.46 -18.84 -9.11
C LYS A 598 -18.99 -18.93 -10.57
N LYS A 599 -18.24 -17.92 -11.01
CA LYS A 599 -17.55 -17.97 -12.31
C LYS A 599 -16.60 -19.17 -12.36
N HIS A 600 -16.51 -19.83 -13.50
CA HIS A 600 -15.59 -20.94 -13.74
C HIS A 600 -15.07 -20.89 -15.18
N LEU A 601 -13.92 -21.51 -15.43
CA LEU A 601 -13.32 -21.55 -16.77
C LEU A 601 -14.25 -22.28 -17.74
N TRP A 602 -14.40 -21.73 -18.94
CA TRP A 602 -15.25 -22.32 -19.98
C TRP A 602 -14.65 -23.64 -20.47
N LYS A 603 -15.45 -24.72 -20.44
CA LYS A 603 -14.98 -26.07 -20.79
C LYS A 603 -14.53 -26.19 -22.24
N GLY A 604 -15.10 -25.40 -23.16
CA GLY A 604 -14.76 -25.43 -24.58
C GLY A 604 -13.36 -24.89 -24.90
N LEU A 605 -12.66 -24.26 -23.93
CA LEU A 605 -11.27 -23.84 -24.12
C LEU A 605 -10.36 -25.00 -24.55
N ALA A 606 -10.59 -26.21 -24.03
CA ALA A 606 -9.77 -27.38 -24.37
C ALA A 606 -9.93 -27.83 -25.82
N ASP A 607 -11.09 -27.59 -26.44
CA ASP A 607 -11.37 -27.95 -27.83
C ASP A 607 -10.68 -26.99 -28.81
N HIS A 608 -10.51 -25.72 -28.40
CA HIS A 608 -9.89 -24.67 -29.23
C HIS A 608 -8.40 -24.47 -28.96
N PHE A 609 -7.96 -24.75 -27.72
CA PHE A 609 -6.59 -24.62 -27.24
C PHE A 609 -6.16 -25.91 -26.50
N PRO A 610 -5.74 -26.94 -27.25
CA PRO A 610 -5.36 -28.22 -26.66
C PRO A 610 -4.21 -28.10 -25.66
N THR A 611 -4.37 -28.72 -24.49
CA THR A 611 -3.40 -28.61 -23.40
C THR A 611 -2.26 -29.62 -23.51
N LYS A 612 -1.07 -29.24 -23.07
CA LYS A 612 0.10 -30.12 -22.90
C LYS A 612 0.36 -30.36 -21.41
N ALA A 613 1.04 -31.48 -21.11
CA ALA A 613 1.43 -31.82 -19.74
C ALA A 613 2.81 -31.27 -19.33
N ASP A 614 3.61 -30.85 -20.31
CA ASP A 614 4.99 -30.38 -20.11
C ASP A 614 5.00 -28.86 -19.89
N TRP A 615 4.80 -28.44 -18.64
CA TRP A 615 4.89 -27.05 -18.18
C TRP A 615 5.45 -27.02 -16.76
N ASP A 616 6.20 -25.97 -16.43
CA ASP A 616 6.75 -25.75 -15.09
C ASP A 616 6.08 -24.53 -14.43
N ILE A 617 5.48 -24.75 -13.26
CA ILE A 617 4.80 -23.69 -12.50
C ILE A 617 5.74 -22.55 -12.12
N GLU A 618 7.00 -22.82 -11.80
CA GLU A 618 7.96 -21.77 -11.42
C GLU A 618 8.36 -20.93 -12.63
N GLU A 619 8.50 -21.55 -13.81
CA GLU A 619 8.73 -20.83 -15.06
C GLU A 619 7.54 -19.95 -15.46
N LEU A 620 6.30 -20.43 -15.30
CA LEU A 620 5.10 -19.63 -15.57
C LEU A 620 5.00 -18.43 -14.62
N LYS A 621 5.27 -18.64 -13.33
CA LYS A 621 5.33 -17.58 -12.31
C LYS A 621 6.36 -16.51 -12.70
N GLN A 622 7.55 -16.95 -13.12
CA GLN A 622 8.64 -16.08 -13.51
C GLN A 622 8.31 -15.25 -14.75
N ARG A 623 7.70 -15.86 -15.77
CA ARG A 623 7.27 -15.18 -17.00
C ARG A 623 6.38 -13.96 -16.70
N TYR A 624 5.44 -14.07 -15.77
CA TYR A 624 4.62 -12.91 -15.38
C TYR A 624 5.46 -11.78 -14.79
N LEU A 625 6.36 -12.09 -13.86
CA LEU A 625 7.19 -11.06 -13.20
C LEU A 625 8.16 -10.41 -14.20
N TYR A 626 8.85 -11.21 -15.02
CA TYR A 626 9.85 -10.75 -15.97
C TYR A 626 9.26 -9.93 -17.12
N ALA A 627 8.10 -10.33 -17.68
CA ALA A 627 7.49 -9.60 -18.79
C ALA A 627 7.13 -8.15 -18.39
N GLN A 628 6.58 -7.99 -17.18
CA GLN A 628 6.21 -6.67 -16.64
C GLN A 628 7.44 -5.87 -16.17
N ALA A 629 8.43 -6.52 -15.56
CA ALA A 629 9.66 -5.87 -15.14
C ALA A 629 10.48 -5.38 -16.33
N MET A 630 10.58 -6.17 -17.41
CA MET A 630 11.26 -5.78 -18.63
C MET A 630 10.59 -4.56 -19.28
N GLU A 631 9.26 -4.55 -19.39
CA GLU A 631 8.53 -3.42 -19.95
C GLU A 631 8.65 -2.16 -19.08
N THR A 632 8.74 -2.32 -17.75
CA THR A 632 9.03 -1.18 -16.87
C THR A 632 10.44 -0.63 -17.10
N ALA A 633 11.44 -1.49 -17.31
CA ALA A 633 12.79 -1.05 -17.63
C ALA A 633 12.83 -0.26 -18.95
N ARG A 634 12.06 -0.70 -19.96
CA ARG A 634 11.87 0.06 -21.21
C ARG A 634 11.22 1.43 -20.97
N CYS A 635 10.22 1.51 -20.09
CA CYS A 635 9.60 2.79 -19.74
C CYS A 635 10.61 3.77 -19.11
N LEU A 636 11.60 3.30 -18.37
CA LEU A 636 12.71 4.16 -17.87
C LEU A 636 13.68 4.54 -19.01
N GLU A 637 14.05 3.59 -19.86
CA GLU A 637 14.93 3.85 -21.03
C GLU A 637 14.33 4.90 -21.98
N GLU A 638 13.03 4.81 -22.22
CA GLU A 638 12.27 5.68 -23.11
C GLU A 638 11.82 6.99 -22.43
N ASN A 639 12.22 7.22 -21.18
CA ASN A 639 11.84 8.39 -20.38
C ASN A 639 10.32 8.56 -20.18
N VAL A 640 9.53 7.49 -20.29
CA VAL A 640 8.13 7.47 -19.82
C VAL A 640 8.08 7.58 -18.30
N LEU A 641 9.01 6.90 -17.63
CA LEU A 641 9.28 7.03 -16.21
C LEU A 641 10.60 7.73 -16.00
N GLU A 642 10.66 8.62 -15.01
CA GLU A 642 11.91 9.31 -14.63
C GLU A 642 12.53 8.75 -13.36
N THR A 643 11.74 8.07 -12.52
CA THR A 643 12.24 7.53 -11.25
C THR A 643 11.76 6.10 -11.00
N PRO A 644 12.58 5.27 -10.32
CA PRO A 644 12.17 3.93 -9.94
C PRO A 644 11.05 3.93 -8.88
N GLN A 645 10.92 5.00 -8.09
CA GLN A 645 9.86 5.16 -7.10
C GLN A 645 8.47 5.26 -7.75
N ASP A 646 8.33 6.09 -8.80
CA ASP A 646 7.08 6.20 -9.56
C ASP A 646 6.71 4.87 -10.22
N ALA A 647 7.73 4.16 -10.74
CA ALA A 647 7.56 2.84 -11.33
C ALA A 647 6.97 1.85 -10.31
N ASP A 648 7.65 1.65 -9.19
CA ASP A 648 7.23 0.67 -8.20
C ASP A 648 5.89 1.01 -7.52
N LEU A 649 5.63 2.30 -7.26
CA LEU A 649 4.34 2.75 -6.76
C LEU A 649 3.21 2.48 -7.75
N GLY A 650 3.45 2.79 -9.03
CA GLY A 650 2.47 2.51 -10.09
C GLY A 650 2.21 1.02 -10.26
N ALA A 651 3.25 0.19 -10.17
CA ALA A 651 3.11 -1.26 -10.22
C ALA A 651 2.23 -1.81 -9.08
N ILE A 652 2.54 -1.45 -7.83
CA ILE A 652 1.82 -1.98 -6.67
C ILE A 652 0.39 -1.42 -6.60
N TYR A 653 0.20 -0.11 -6.77
CA TYR A 653 -1.08 0.53 -6.52
C TYR A 653 -1.95 0.74 -7.76
N GLY A 654 -1.39 0.59 -8.96
CA GLY A 654 -2.12 0.72 -10.23
C GLY A 654 -2.81 -0.58 -10.60
N TRP A 655 -2.04 -1.65 -10.79
CA TRP A 655 -2.58 -2.95 -11.21
C TRP A 655 -2.35 -4.11 -10.22
N GLY A 656 -1.72 -3.85 -9.08
CA GLY A 656 -1.55 -4.86 -8.04
C GLY A 656 -0.38 -5.80 -8.28
N PHE A 657 0.73 -5.31 -8.84
CA PHE A 657 1.97 -6.07 -8.90
C PHE A 657 2.36 -6.56 -7.49
N PRO A 658 2.89 -7.79 -7.33
CA PRO A 658 2.97 -8.41 -6.02
C PRO A 658 3.84 -7.62 -5.03
N ALA A 659 3.23 -7.10 -3.96
CA ALA A 659 3.90 -6.15 -3.05
C ALA A 659 5.18 -6.69 -2.38
N TRP A 660 5.32 -8.02 -2.23
CA TRP A 660 6.53 -8.64 -1.69
C TRP A 660 7.79 -8.40 -2.55
N THR A 661 7.59 -8.11 -3.84
CA THR A 661 8.68 -7.74 -4.75
C THR A 661 9.15 -6.30 -4.58
N GLY A 662 8.33 -5.45 -3.94
CA GLY A 662 8.55 -4.01 -3.84
C GLY A 662 8.14 -3.23 -5.09
N GLY A 663 7.71 -3.91 -6.16
CA GLY A 663 7.44 -3.31 -7.46
C GLY A 663 8.35 -3.90 -8.54
N THR A 664 8.13 -3.51 -9.79
CA THR A 664 8.81 -4.11 -10.94
C THR A 664 10.29 -3.78 -11.02
N ILE A 665 10.71 -2.56 -10.64
CA ILE A 665 12.12 -2.17 -10.62
C ILE A 665 12.80 -2.68 -9.36
N SER A 666 12.10 -2.58 -8.23
CA SER A 666 12.52 -3.22 -6.99
C SER A 666 12.84 -4.70 -7.16
N TYR A 667 12.06 -5.41 -7.96
CA TYR A 667 12.25 -6.82 -8.27
C TYR A 667 13.58 -7.07 -9.00
N ILE A 668 13.91 -6.25 -10.00
CA ILE A 668 15.17 -6.36 -10.77
C ILE A 668 16.37 -6.18 -9.85
N ASP A 669 16.36 -5.16 -8.99
CA ASP A 669 17.44 -4.92 -8.03
C ASP A 669 17.55 -6.07 -7.01
N THR A 670 16.42 -6.64 -6.55
CA THR A 670 16.44 -7.75 -5.58
C THR A 670 17.10 -9.01 -6.13
N ILE A 671 16.89 -9.32 -7.41
CA ILE A 671 17.52 -10.51 -8.03
C ILE A 671 18.92 -10.21 -8.59
N GLY A 672 19.26 -8.93 -8.76
CA GLY A 672 20.47 -8.43 -9.38
C GLY A 672 20.31 -8.28 -10.89
N ILE A 673 20.60 -7.09 -11.40
CA ILE A 673 20.42 -6.70 -12.82
C ILE A 673 21.14 -7.65 -13.81
N LYS A 674 22.32 -8.17 -13.45
CA LYS A 674 23.06 -9.14 -14.28
C LYS A 674 22.29 -10.45 -14.43
N THR A 675 21.80 -10.99 -13.31
CA THR A 675 20.96 -12.19 -13.27
C THR A 675 19.68 -11.96 -14.06
N PHE A 676 19.03 -10.81 -13.87
CA PHE A 676 17.82 -10.45 -14.61
C PHE A 676 18.03 -10.46 -16.12
N VAL A 677 19.12 -9.85 -16.62
CA VAL A 677 19.42 -9.80 -18.06
C VAL A 677 19.68 -11.20 -18.62
N GLN A 678 20.49 -12.03 -17.93
CA GLN A 678 20.79 -13.39 -18.38
C GLN A 678 19.53 -14.25 -18.50
N GLU A 679 18.66 -14.14 -17.51
CA GLU A 679 17.43 -14.93 -17.48
C GLU A 679 16.38 -14.38 -18.44
N SER A 680 16.34 -13.06 -18.64
CA SER A 680 15.55 -12.42 -19.68
C SER A 680 15.95 -12.90 -21.08
N ASP A 681 17.24 -13.09 -21.34
CA ASP A 681 17.73 -13.66 -22.61
C ASP A 681 17.23 -15.10 -22.81
N ARG A 682 17.28 -15.94 -21.76
CA ARG A 682 16.76 -17.31 -21.80
C ARG A 682 15.26 -17.32 -22.11
N LEU A 683 14.48 -16.51 -21.42
CA LEU A 683 13.04 -16.39 -21.65
C LEU A 683 12.74 -15.82 -23.04
N ALA A 684 13.57 -14.90 -23.55
CA ALA A 684 13.40 -14.36 -24.90
C ALA A 684 13.62 -15.42 -25.98
N GLN A 685 14.61 -16.31 -25.79
CA GLN A 685 14.85 -17.43 -26.71
C GLN A 685 13.71 -18.44 -26.72
N LEU A 686 13.14 -18.74 -25.55
CA LEU A 686 12.09 -19.76 -25.42
C LEU A 686 10.71 -19.24 -25.82
N TYR A 687 10.40 -17.98 -25.49
CA TYR A 687 9.04 -17.47 -25.56
C TYR A 687 8.89 -16.26 -26.46
N GLY A 688 9.96 -15.56 -26.79
CA GLY A 688 9.95 -14.47 -27.77
C GLY A 688 10.31 -13.08 -27.21
N PRO A 689 10.25 -12.05 -28.08
CA PRO A 689 11.01 -10.81 -27.93
C PRO A 689 10.58 -9.90 -26.78
N ARG A 690 9.41 -10.10 -26.19
CA ARG A 690 8.92 -9.30 -25.06
C ARG A 690 9.84 -9.35 -23.83
N PHE A 691 10.60 -10.44 -23.66
CA PHE A 691 11.60 -10.59 -22.62
C PHE A 691 12.98 -10.05 -23.02
N LEU A 692 13.19 -9.60 -24.26
CA LEU A 692 14.51 -9.24 -24.75
C LEU A 692 15.05 -7.98 -24.03
N PRO A 693 16.22 -8.05 -23.36
CA PRO A 693 16.83 -6.89 -22.75
C PRO A 693 17.48 -5.99 -23.82
N SER A 694 17.24 -4.68 -23.69
CA SER A 694 17.78 -3.64 -24.57
C SER A 694 19.29 -3.44 -24.38
N ALA A 695 19.91 -2.74 -25.33
CA ALA A 695 21.33 -2.37 -25.21
C ALA A 695 21.58 -1.49 -23.96
N TRP A 696 20.65 -0.59 -23.65
CA TRP A 696 20.72 0.24 -22.45
C TRP A 696 20.72 -0.58 -21.17
N LEU A 697 19.81 -1.55 -21.06
CA LEU A 697 19.72 -2.40 -19.87
C LEU A 697 20.96 -3.28 -19.71
N ARG A 698 21.50 -3.79 -20.82
CA ARG A 698 22.75 -4.57 -20.84
C ARG A 698 23.96 -3.74 -20.41
N ASP A 699 24.07 -2.51 -20.89
CA ASP A 699 25.15 -1.60 -20.49
C ASP A 699 25.08 -1.28 -18.99
N LYS A 700 23.88 -0.97 -18.49
CA LYS A 700 23.63 -0.78 -17.05
C LYS A 700 24.03 -2.03 -16.25
N ALA A 701 23.68 -3.21 -16.74
CA ALA A 701 24.06 -4.47 -16.12
C ALA A 701 25.58 -4.72 -16.14
N ALA A 702 26.27 -4.37 -17.22
CA ALA A 702 27.72 -4.49 -17.34
C ALA A 702 28.44 -3.59 -16.32
N ARG A 703 27.92 -2.37 -16.10
CA ARG A 703 28.41 -1.44 -15.07
C ARG A 703 28.04 -1.87 -13.64
N GLY A 704 27.09 -2.78 -13.47
CA GLY A 704 26.63 -3.24 -12.16
C GLY A 704 25.86 -2.16 -11.38
N GLU A 705 25.17 -1.28 -12.11
CA GLU A 705 24.42 -0.18 -11.51
C GLU A 705 22.98 -0.59 -11.24
N ASP A 706 22.58 -0.59 -9.98
CA ASP A 706 21.19 -0.78 -9.57
C ASP A 706 20.32 0.40 -10.00
N PHE A 707 19.00 0.21 -10.01
CA PHE A 707 18.05 1.29 -10.30
C PHE A 707 17.85 2.20 -9.10
N TYR A 708 17.72 1.62 -7.90
CA TYR A 708 17.75 2.40 -6.66
C TYR A 708 19.19 2.65 -6.25
N THR A 709 19.58 3.92 -6.22
CA THR A 709 20.88 4.32 -5.66
C THR A 709 20.85 4.15 -4.13
N PRO A 710 21.89 3.56 -3.52
CA PRO A 710 22.01 3.54 -2.06
C PRO A 710 22.00 4.96 -1.50
N ALA A 711 21.37 5.17 -0.34
CA ALA A 711 21.26 6.49 0.30
C ALA A 711 22.62 7.16 0.61
N SER A 712 23.73 6.42 0.56
CA SER A 712 25.09 6.95 0.69
C SER A 712 25.59 7.75 -0.53
N GLU A 713 24.90 7.69 -1.68
CA GLU A 713 25.31 8.37 -2.91
C GLU A 713 24.40 9.54 -3.31
N THR A 714 23.34 9.84 -2.54
CA THR A 714 22.56 11.08 -2.67
C THR A 714 23.35 12.27 -2.11
N THR A 715 24.51 12.56 -2.71
CA THR A 715 25.00 13.94 -2.76
C THR A 715 24.15 14.64 -3.81
N VAL A 716 23.50 15.73 -3.38
CA VAL A 716 22.78 16.64 -4.26
C VAL A 716 23.72 17.01 -5.41
N LYS A 717 23.47 16.50 -6.62
CA LYS A 717 24.09 17.08 -7.81
C LYS A 717 23.56 18.50 -7.89
N GLU A 718 24.41 19.46 -7.57
CA GLU A 718 24.16 20.86 -7.87
C GLU A 718 23.76 20.97 -9.36
N PRO A 719 22.77 21.81 -9.69
CA PRO A 719 22.39 22.01 -11.08
C PRO A 719 23.59 22.52 -11.87
N VAL A 720 23.88 21.84 -12.98
CA VAL A 720 24.84 22.33 -13.98
C VAL A 720 24.36 23.72 -14.42
N PRO A 721 25.16 24.79 -14.25
CA PRO A 721 24.78 26.11 -14.72
C PRO A 721 24.69 26.13 -16.25
N ALA A 722 23.74 26.92 -16.73
CA ALA A 722 23.21 26.99 -18.10
C ALA A 722 24.25 27.01 -19.24
#